data_AF-A0A542KTB4-F1
#
_entry.id   AF-A0A542KTB4-F1
#
_cell.length_a   1.000
_cell.length_b   1.000
_cell.length_c   1.000
_cell.angle_alpha   90.00
_cell.angle_beta   90.00
_cell.angle_gamma   90.00
#
_symmetry.space_group_name_H-M   'P 1'
#
loop_
_entity.id
_entity.type
_entity.pdbx_description
1 polymer ?
#
loop_
_entity_poly.entity_id
_entity_poly.type
_entity_poly.pdbx_seq_one_letter_code
_entity_poly.pdbx_strand_id
1 'polypeptide(L)'
;MMARRLCGVLRVRGTTDLLLVLFLAAGFAALPVCALLPSLGGFAVASTVSYVADEALHVRAPGFVRRLATLQLDRTLRFAVRTVMLLALADRMNAPDSLLVAALAVFSAHFALVMLFTALHHAIRRRRVLPLVVRNLDMSALPIPKQPPAVLFRRFLRKLLHLDLAAHVGLLAALATGSRVPAYIGFALTVGVTAGAVAALLGQYVRVRRMPPREEIFAEVNRQLAAHRPEVALYFSFAAVSRDFMYQVNMWIETLEQLDRRPLIILRERASFRHLSRTKLPVLCVPKADDLAELDLSGIRVVLYPGNAGKNVHMLRVAEAKHVFIGHGDSDKLASSNRVSKVYDEIWVAGRAGRDRYRRVRHAISEEAIVEVGRPQLAPIRLHADHTPGPRPVVMYAPTWEGWSDDDCHTSLIPMGVPLIDKLLADDVRILYKPHPLTGRRSAEAAAADRAIRELLEADNERREAVPARSASAAARSRLTWIRARLDELAGRQAGDDAQQTREARPPQHDDAAEWHALHAEWHQLFWESRGPVAHHVVLEQLPTLYECFNQADVLISDVSSVVADFVAGLKPYVLTNAHDLPDEEFRAAYTTAGGAYLLDHACSRLPDILRSVREPRHDPMAPHRRTLKEYVLGPDHPTSMARFNAAVNALADKGAAELAEDRTLWESNDLVG
;
A
#
# COMPACT_ATOMS: atom_id res chain seq x y z
N MET A 1 -32.52 6.95 -17.33
CA MET A 1 -32.41 5.63 -16.65
C MET A 1 -31.62 4.59 -17.49
N MET A 2 -31.86 4.47 -18.80
CA MET A 2 -31.18 3.53 -19.70
C MET A 2 -29.65 3.71 -19.79
N ALA A 3 -29.16 4.95 -19.89
CA ALA A 3 -27.71 5.24 -19.92
C ALA A 3 -26.98 4.77 -18.65
N ARG A 4 -27.61 4.92 -17.47
CA ARG A 4 -27.03 4.45 -16.19
C ARG A 4 -26.95 2.91 -16.13
N ARG A 5 -27.97 2.20 -16.64
CA ARG A 5 -27.95 0.73 -16.75
C ARG A 5 -26.85 0.25 -17.71
N LEU A 6 -26.71 0.86 -18.88
CA LEU A 6 -25.64 0.56 -19.84
C LEU A 6 -24.25 0.84 -19.28
N CYS A 7 -24.07 1.96 -18.55
CA CYS A 7 -22.82 2.24 -17.83
C CYS A 7 -22.49 1.15 -16.81
N GLY A 8 -23.50 0.63 -16.10
CA GLY A 8 -23.36 -0.47 -15.15
C GLY A 8 -22.94 -1.78 -15.80
N VAL A 9 -23.62 -2.18 -16.89
CA VAL A 9 -23.32 -3.41 -17.64
C VAL A 9 -21.91 -3.36 -18.26
N LEU A 10 -21.59 -2.25 -18.94
CA LEU A 10 -20.28 -2.07 -19.57
C LEU A 10 -19.20 -1.66 -18.57
N ARG A 11 -19.57 -1.41 -17.30
CA ARG A 11 -18.70 -0.93 -16.21
C ARG A 11 -17.80 0.23 -16.66
N VAL A 12 -18.41 1.24 -17.26
CA VAL A 12 -17.77 2.49 -17.72
C VAL A 12 -18.24 3.67 -16.87
N ARG A 13 -17.40 4.70 -16.71
CA ARG A 13 -17.67 5.80 -15.78
C ARG A 13 -18.43 6.92 -16.51
N GLY A 14 -19.75 6.90 -16.39
CA GLY A 14 -20.61 7.97 -16.88
C GLY A 14 -20.85 7.96 -18.39
N THR A 15 -21.54 9.00 -18.85
CA THR A 15 -22.07 9.11 -20.22
C THR A 15 -20.99 9.32 -21.28
N THR A 16 -19.91 10.04 -20.97
CA THR A 16 -18.80 10.28 -21.90
C THR A 16 -18.10 8.98 -22.29
N ASP A 17 -17.78 8.12 -21.32
CA ASP A 17 -17.13 6.85 -21.61
C ASP A 17 -18.06 5.92 -22.40
N LEU A 18 -19.37 5.95 -22.10
CA LEU A 18 -20.38 5.22 -22.87
C LEU A 18 -20.44 5.68 -24.34
N LEU A 19 -20.41 7.00 -24.60
CA LEU A 19 -20.36 7.54 -25.96
C LEU A 19 -19.12 7.08 -26.72
N LEU A 20 -17.96 7.04 -26.07
CA LEU A 20 -16.73 6.53 -26.69
C LEU A 20 -16.84 5.05 -27.06
N VAL A 21 -17.49 4.23 -26.24
CA VAL A 21 -17.77 2.82 -26.57
C VAL A 21 -18.69 2.71 -27.78
N LEU A 22 -19.74 3.54 -27.84
CA LEU A 22 -20.66 3.58 -28.98
C LEU A 22 -19.96 4.04 -30.26
N PHE A 23 -19.10 5.04 -30.20
CA PHE A 23 -18.30 5.48 -31.35
C PHE A 23 -17.33 4.40 -31.83
N LEU A 24 -16.69 3.68 -30.91
CA LEU A 24 -15.83 2.55 -31.27
C LEU A 24 -16.64 1.47 -31.99
N ALA A 25 -17.80 1.08 -31.45
CA ALA A 25 -18.68 0.08 -32.05
C ALA A 25 -19.20 0.52 -33.42
N ALA A 26 -19.66 1.78 -33.54
CA ALA A 26 -20.13 2.35 -34.79
C ALA A 26 -19.02 2.40 -35.85
N GLY A 27 -17.80 2.79 -35.46
CA GLY A 27 -16.63 2.77 -36.35
C GLY A 27 -16.34 1.37 -36.88
N PHE A 28 -16.28 0.36 -36.00
CA PHE A 28 -16.05 -1.03 -36.42
C PHE A 28 -17.20 -1.64 -37.24
N ALA A 29 -18.44 -1.22 -37.03
CA ALA A 29 -19.57 -1.62 -37.85
C ALA A 29 -19.57 -0.94 -39.23
N ALA A 30 -19.12 0.32 -39.31
CA ALA A 30 -19.09 1.10 -40.55
C ALA A 30 -17.94 0.68 -41.49
N LEU A 31 -16.78 0.26 -40.96
CA LEU A 31 -15.63 -0.19 -41.76
C LEU A 31 -15.98 -1.23 -42.83
N PRO A 32 -16.61 -2.39 -42.51
CA PRO A 32 -16.99 -3.38 -43.52
C PRO A 32 -18.03 -2.84 -44.51
N VAL A 33 -18.99 -2.04 -44.05
CA VAL A 33 -20.02 -1.45 -44.92
C VAL A 33 -19.39 -0.54 -45.96
N CYS A 34 -18.51 0.39 -45.54
CA CYS A 34 -17.82 1.32 -46.44
C CYS A 34 -16.75 0.65 -47.31
N ALA A 35 -16.22 -0.51 -46.92
CA ALA A 35 -15.32 -1.30 -47.74
C ALA A 35 -16.07 -2.08 -48.84
N LEU A 36 -17.18 -2.73 -48.48
CA LEU A 36 -17.98 -3.54 -49.41
C LEU A 36 -18.80 -2.68 -50.39
N LEU A 37 -19.35 -1.56 -49.88
CA LEU A 37 -19.92 -0.46 -50.67
C LEU A 37 -18.84 0.62 -50.77
N PRO A 38 -17.96 0.60 -51.79
CA PRO A 38 -16.67 1.30 -51.78
C PRO A 38 -16.85 2.82 -51.63
N SER A 39 -16.82 3.29 -50.39
CA SER A 39 -16.99 4.69 -50.01
C SER A 39 -15.73 5.16 -49.31
N LEU A 40 -14.83 5.78 -50.07
CA LEU A 40 -13.54 6.23 -49.55
C LEU A 40 -13.71 7.23 -48.39
N GLY A 41 -14.60 8.21 -48.54
CA GLY A 41 -14.89 9.20 -47.50
C GLY A 41 -15.52 8.58 -46.26
N GLY A 42 -16.51 7.70 -46.44
CA GLY A 42 -17.14 6.97 -45.34
C GLY A 42 -16.15 6.10 -44.58
N PHE A 43 -15.28 5.38 -45.30
CA PHE A 43 -14.24 4.55 -44.71
C PHE A 43 -13.20 5.38 -43.96
N ALA A 44 -12.75 6.50 -44.52
CA ALA A 44 -11.80 7.39 -43.86
C ALA A 44 -12.35 7.93 -42.52
N VAL A 45 -13.63 8.33 -42.50
CA VAL A 45 -14.31 8.75 -41.26
C VAL A 45 -14.44 7.59 -40.28
N ALA A 46 -14.93 6.43 -40.72
CA ALA A 46 -15.09 5.24 -39.86
C ALA A 46 -13.75 4.80 -39.25
N SER A 47 -12.69 4.77 -40.06
CA SER A 47 -11.32 4.46 -39.63
C SER A 47 -10.82 5.47 -38.61
N THR A 48 -10.96 6.77 -38.87
CA THR A 48 -10.56 7.84 -37.95
C THR A 48 -11.29 7.75 -36.62
N VAL A 49 -12.61 7.60 -36.64
CA VAL A 49 -13.43 7.39 -35.44
C VAL A 49 -12.96 6.16 -34.67
N SER A 50 -12.68 5.06 -35.37
CA SER A 50 -12.22 3.82 -34.74
C SER A 50 -10.86 3.98 -34.05
N TYR A 51 -9.92 4.77 -34.61
CA TYR A 51 -8.61 5.03 -33.98
C TYR A 51 -8.73 5.98 -32.79
N VAL A 52 -9.46 7.10 -32.97
CA VAL A 52 -9.62 8.12 -31.93
C VAL A 52 -10.39 7.57 -30.73
N ALA A 53 -11.48 6.83 -30.96
CA ALA A 53 -12.26 6.22 -29.89
C ALA A 53 -11.45 5.17 -29.11
N ASP A 54 -10.69 4.31 -29.80
CA ASP A 54 -9.83 3.29 -29.18
C ASP A 54 -8.75 3.96 -28.31
N GLU A 55 -8.16 5.05 -28.80
CA GLU A 55 -7.14 5.81 -28.08
C GLU A 55 -7.69 6.54 -26.86
N ALA A 56 -8.86 7.18 -26.99
CA ALA A 56 -9.55 7.86 -25.90
C ALA A 56 -10.00 6.87 -24.81
N LEU A 57 -10.52 5.70 -25.18
CA LEU A 57 -10.91 4.63 -24.26
C LEU A 57 -9.71 4.05 -23.50
N HIS A 58 -8.55 3.95 -24.15
CA HIS A 58 -7.33 3.54 -23.49
C HIS A 58 -6.87 4.48 -22.38
N VAL A 59 -7.15 5.78 -22.51
CA VAL A 59 -6.82 6.80 -21.51
C VAL A 59 -7.89 6.86 -20.42
N ARG A 60 -9.17 6.91 -20.79
CA ARG A 60 -10.28 7.15 -19.85
C ARG A 60 -10.83 5.88 -19.20
N ALA A 61 -10.90 4.79 -19.95
CA ALA A 61 -11.54 3.54 -19.55
C ALA A 61 -10.64 2.29 -19.76
N PRO A 62 -9.40 2.25 -19.20
CA PRO A 62 -8.48 1.12 -19.42
C PRO A 62 -9.02 -0.22 -18.91
N GLY A 63 -9.90 -0.21 -17.91
CA GLY A 63 -10.61 -1.40 -17.45
C GLY A 63 -11.55 -2.00 -18.49
N PHE A 64 -12.23 -1.17 -19.28
CA PHE A 64 -13.07 -1.61 -20.38
C PHE A 64 -12.22 -2.21 -21.50
N VAL A 65 -11.11 -1.57 -21.88
CA VAL A 65 -10.24 -2.09 -22.94
C VAL A 65 -9.64 -3.46 -22.59
N ARG A 66 -9.33 -3.71 -21.31
CA ARG A 66 -8.93 -5.06 -20.85
C ARG A 66 -10.04 -6.10 -21.04
N ARG A 67 -11.31 -5.72 -20.89
CA ARG A 67 -12.45 -6.62 -21.14
C ARG A 67 -12.70 -6.88 -22.62
N LEU A 68 -12.37 -5.95 -23.51
CA LEU A 68 -12.45 -6.23 -24.95
C LEU A 68 -11.60 -7.45 -25.32
N ALA A 69 -10.41 -7.61 -24.70
CA ALA A 69 -9.60 -8.81 -24.89
C ALA A 69 -10.27 -10.10 -24.40
N THR A 70 -11.07 -10.05 -23.32
CA THR A 70 -11.85 -11.21 -22.87
C THR A 70 -13.01 -11.56 -23.81
N LEU A 71 -13.44 -10.62 -24.65
CA LEU A 71 -14.47 -10.80 -25.68
C LEU A 71 -13.86 -11.10 -27.05
N GLN A 72 -12.60 -11.55 -27.10
CA GLN A 72 -11.83 -11.80 -28.33
C GLN A 72 -11.57 -10.56 -29.21
N LEU A 73 -12.14 -9.40 -28.88
CA LEU A 73 -11.82 -8.10 -29.49
C LEU A 73 -10.53 -7.54 -28.87
N ASP A 74 -9.48 -8.35 -28.81
CA ASP A 74 -8.19 -7.90 -28.35
C ASP A 74 -7.60 -6.85 -29.30
N ARG A 75 -6.48 -6.27 -28.90
CA ARG A 75 -5.88 -5.17 -29.67
C ARG A 75 -5.40 -5.62 -31.05
N THR A 76 -4.96 -6.87 -31.14
CA THR A 76 -4.47 -7.53 -32.35
C THR A 76 -5.59 -7.70 -33.37
N LEU A 77 -6.76 -8.17 -32.94
CA LEU A 77 -7.92 -8.36 -33.79
C LEU A 77 -8.47 -7.04 -34.31
N ARG A 78 -8.55 -6.01 -33.44
CA ARG A 78 -8.99 -4.66 -33.85
C ARG A 78 -8.09 -4.08 -34.95
N PHE A 79 -6.78 -4.26 -34.83
CA PHE A 79 -5.82 -3.89 -35.87
C PHE A 79 -6.04 -4.70 -37.16
N ALA A 80 -6.16 -6.02 -37.05
CA ALA A 80 -6.37 -6.91 -38.20
C ALA A 80 -7.64 -6.55 -38.97
N VAL A 81 -8.75 -6.29 -38.28
CA VAL A 81 -10.02 -5.88 -38.91
C VAL A 81 -9.84 -4.59 -39.71
N ARG A 82 -9.22 -3.53 -39.15
CA ARG A 82 -8.97 -2.28 -39.89
C ARG A 82 -8.16 -2.51 -41.16
N THR A 83 -7.09 -3.31 -41.04
CA THR A 83 -6.17 -3.61 -42.13
C THR A 83 -6.85 -4.42 -43.23
N VAL A 84 -7.56 -5.51 -42.88
CA VAL A 84 -8.27 -6.35 -43.84
C VAL A 84 -9.38 -5.55 -44.53
N MET A 85 -10.13 -4.73 -43.80
CA MET A 85 -11.18 -3.90 -44.40
C MET A 85 -10.61 -2.81 -45.31
N LEU A 86 -9.41 -2.28 -45.03
CA LEU A 86 -8.73 -1.33 -45.91
C LEU A 86 -8.25 -2.01 -47.21
N LEU A 87 -7.71 -3.21 -47.12
CA LEU A 87 -7.33 -4.00 -48.30
C LEU A 87 -8.56 -4.35 -49.15
N ALA A 88 -9.66 -4.72 -48.50
CA ALA A 88 -10.94 -4.96 -49.18
C ALA A 88 -11.46 -3.70 -49.90
N LEU A 89 -11.40 -2.53 -49.26
CA LEU A 89 -11.75 -1.27 -49.92
C LEU A 89 -10.86 -1.01 -51.14
N ALA A 90 -9.54 -1.16 -51.00
CA ALA A 90 -8.60 -0.92 -52.08
C ALA A 90 -8.87 -1.82 -53.29
N ASP A 91 -9.14 -3.11 -53.04
CA ASP A 91 -9.54 -4.07 -54.07
C ASP A 91 -10.86 -3.67 -54.75
N ARG A 92 -11.89 -3.33 -53.95
CA ARG A 92 -13.21 -2.88 -54.46
C ARG A 92 -13.15 -1.56 -55.24
N MET A 93 -12.11 -0.76 -55.02
CA MET A 93 -11.83 0.46 -55.78
C MET A 93 -10.93 0.22 -57.02
N ASN A 94 -10.69 -1.05 -57.39
CA ASN A 94 -9.82 -1.45 -58.51
C ASN A 94 -8.37 -0.93 -58.38
N ALA A 95 -7.82 -0.95 -57.16
CA ALA A 95 -6.40 -0.65 -56.98
C ALA A 95 -5.53 -1.63 -57.77
N PRO A 96 -4.38 -1.19 -58.34
CA PRO A 96 -3.49 -2.09 -59.07
C PRO A 96 -3.03 -3.27 -58.22
N ASP A 97 -2.98 -4.48 -58.78
CA ASP A 97 -2.55 -5.71 -58.07
C ASP A 97 -1.19 -5.54 -57.37
N SER A 98 -0.25 -4.88 -58.03
CA SER A 98 1.07 -4.59 -57.47
C SER A 98 1.02 -3.69 -56.23
N LEU A 99 0.00 -2.84 -56.07
CA LEU A 99 -0.21 -2.05 -54.87
C LEU A 99 -0.83 -2.89 -53.75
N LEU A 100 -1.80 -3.75 -54.07
CA LEU A 100 -2.43 -4.66 -53.11
C LEU A 100 -1.42 -5.69 -52.55
N VAL A 101 -0.60 -6.28 -53.42
CA VAL A 101 0.48 -7.20 -53.01
C VAL A 101 1.51 -6.48 -52.12
N ALA A 102 1.90 -5.25 -52.50
CA ALA A 102 2.81 -4.45 -51.68
C ALA A 102 2.19 -4.12 -50.31
N ALA A 103 0.91 -3.72 -50.27
CA ALA A 103 0.20 -3.43 -49.03
C ALA A 103 0.13 -4.67 -48.13
N LEU A 104 -0.27 -5.82 -48.68
CA LEU A 104 -0.32 -7.09 -47.95
C LEU A 104 1.04 -7.44 -47.38
N ALA A 105 2.10 -7.41 -48.20
CA ALA A 105 3.47 -7.70 -47.76
C ALA A 105 3.93 -6.76 -46.63
N VAL A 106 3.64 -5.46 -46.74
CA VAL A 106 3.98 -4.43 -45.75
C VAL A 106 3.24 -4.65 -44.44
N PHE A 107 1.92 -4.91 -44.48
CA PHE A 107 1.14 -5.16 -43.28
C PHE A 107 1.55 -6.48 -42.60
N SER A 108 1.84 -7.53 -43.37
CA SER A 108 2.39 -8.79 -42.85
C SER A 108 3.77 -8.59 -42.22
N ALA A 109 4.67 -7.83 -42.87
CA ALA A 109 5.99 -7.51 -42.32
C ALA A 109 5.89 -6.67 -41.05
N HIS A 110 5.03 -5.65 -41.03
CA HIS A 110 4.77 -4.85 -39.82
C HIS A 110 4.25 -5.73 -38.69
N PHE A 111 3.29 -6.61 -38.95
CA PHE A 111 2.76 -7.54 -37.95
C PHE A 111 3.82 -8.49 -37.39
N ALA A 112 4.66 -9.07 -38.26
CA ALA A 112 5.78 -9.92 -37.83
C ALA A 112 6.79 -9.15 -36.97
N LEU A 113 7.11 -7.91 -37.33
CA LEU A 113 7.98 -7.04 -36.53
C LEU A 113 7.35 -6.69 -35.17
N VAL A 114 6.04 -6.44 -35.11
CA VAL A 114 5.31 -6.22 -33.85
C VAL A 114 5.34 -7.47 -32.96
N MET A 115 5.19 -8.66 -33.53
CA MET A 115 5.32 -9.92 -32.81
C MET A 115 6.74 -10.10 -32.25
N LEU A 116 7.77 -9.87 -33.07
CA LEU A 116 9.17 -9.93 -32.65
C LEU A 116 9.47 -8.91 -31.55
N PHE A 117 8.98 -7.67 -31.70
CA PHE A 117 9.09 -6.65 -30.66
C PHE A 117 8.47 -7.12 -29.35
N THR A 118 7.27 -7.70 -29.41
CA THR A 118 6.55 -8.21 -28.24
C THR A 118 7.30 -9.36 -27.57
N ALA A 119 7.85 -10.28 -28.36
CA ALA A 119 8.68 -11.38 -27.87
C ALA A 119 9.96 -10.88 -27.18
N LEU A 120 10.68 -9.96 -27.80
CA LEU A 120 11.88 -9.32 -27.22
C LEU A 120 11.53 -8.57 -25.93
N HIS A 121 10.43 -7.82 -25.91
CA HIS A 121 10.00 -7.06 -24.74
C HIS A 121 9.68 -8.00 -23.57
N HIS A 122 8.98 -9.11 -23.83
CA HIS A 122 8.70 -10.15 -22.85
C HIS A 122 9.98 -10.84 -22.35
N ALA A 123 10.89 -11.19 -23.26
CA ALA A 123 12.17 -11.80 -22.92
C ALA A 123 13.03 -10.89 -22.02
N ILE A 124 13.10 -9.59 -22.35
CA ILE A 124 13.77 -8.58 -21.52
C ILE A 124 13.13 -8.50 -20.14
N ARG A 125 11.79 -8.38 -20.08
CA ARG A 125 11.09 -8.30 -18.80
C ARG A 125 11.35 -9.52 -17.92
N ARG A 126 11.27 -10.72 -18.47
CA ARG A 126 11.52 -11.96 -17.72
C ARG A 126 12.94 -12.02 -17.18
N ARG A 127 13.94 -11.70 -18.01
CA ARG A 127 15.35 -11.70 -17.58
C ARG A 127 15.69 -10.63 -16.54
N ARG A 128 14.91 -9.55 -16.47
CA ARG A 128 15.06 -8.50 -15.45
C ARG A 128 14.33 -8.81 -14.14
N VAL A 129 13.64 -9.94 -14.02
CA VAL A 129 13.10 -10.40 -12.73
C VAL A 129 14.21 -11.10 -11.95
N LEU A 130 14.81 -10.37 -11.01
CA LEU A 130 15.76 -10.92 -10.04
C LEU A 130 15.07 -11.89 -9.06
N PRO A 131 15.77 -12.82 -8.41
CA PRO A 131 15.20 -13.67 -7.36
C PRO A 131 14.71 -12.84 -6.15
N LEU A 132 15.49 -11.84 -5.75
CA LEU A 132 15.21 -10.93 -4.63
C LEU A 132 15.37 -9.46 -5.05
N VAL A 133 14.95 -8.56 -4.16
CA VAL A 133 15.13 -7.10 -4.29
C VAL A 133 15.78 -6.58 -3.02
N VAL A 134 16.69 -5.63 -3.15
CA VAL A 134 17.49 -5.14 -2.03
C VAL A 134 17.34 -3.63 -1.88
N ARG A 135 17.38 -3.15 -0.63
CA ARG A 135 17.55 -1.74 -0.26
C ARG A 135 18.67 -1.62 0.78
N ASN A 136 19.41 -0.52 0.73
CA ASN A 136 20.44 -0.18 1.74
C ASN A 136 21.59 -1.20 1.89
N LEU A 137 21.84 -2.04 0.87
CA LEU A 137 23.07 -2.83 0.73
C LEU A 137 23.70 -2.52 -0.62
N ASP A 138 25.03 -2.52 -0.69
CA ASP A 138 25.73 -2.15 -1.91
C ASP A 138 25.77 -3.30 -2.91
N MET A 139 24.98 -3.18 -3.99
CA MET A 139 24.96 -4.16 -5.08
C MET A 139 25.77 -3.70 -6.31
N SER A 140 26.67 -2.72 -6.14
CA SER A 140 27.47 -2.13 -7.23
C SER A 140 28.39 -3.13 -7.95
N ALA A 141 28.82 -4.18 -7.24
CA ALA A 141 29.68 -5.23 -7.79
C ALA A 141 28.99 -6.04 -8.89
N LEU A 142 27.64 -6.12 -8.88
CA LEU A 142 26.90 -6.86 -9.88
C LEU A 142 26.68 -6.02 -11.15
N PRO A 143 26.92 -6.58 -12.35
CA PRO A 143 26.76 -5.87 -13.62
C PRO A 143 25.28 -5.80 -14.06
N ILE A 144 24.38 -5.36 -13.18
CA ILE A 144 22.95 -5.20 -13.49
C ILE A 144 22.79 -4.05 -14.51
N PRO A 145 22.28 -4.30 -15.73
CA PRO A 145 22.08 -3.25 -16.71
C PRO A 145 21.00 -2.25 -16.28
N LYS A 146 21.14 -0.99 -16.70
CA LYS A 146 20.10 0.04 -16.51
C LYS A 146 18.77 -0.38 -17.14
N GLN A 147 17.66 0.10 -16.58
CA GLN A 147 16.34 -0.15 -17.15
C GLN A 147 16.25 0.35 -18.61
N PRO A 148 15.53 -0.36 -19.48
CA PRO A 148 15.30 0.11 -20.84
C PRO A 148 14.59 1.47 -20.88
N PRO A 149 14.82 2.29 -21.93
CA PRO A 149 14.17 3.59 -22.06
C PRO A 149 12.63 3.50 -22.00
N ALA A 150 12.01 4.39 -21.22
CA ALA A 150 10.56 4.40 -21.02
C ALA A 150 9.78 4.55 -22.34
N VAL A 151 10.36 5.19 -23.37
CA VAL A 151 9.72 5.33 -24.69
C VAL A 151 9.43 3.97 -25.32
N LEU A 152 10.34 3.00 -25.17
CA LEU A 152 10.23 1.65 -25.75
C LEU A 152 9.36 0.70 -24.92
N PHE A 153 9.29 0.89 -23.59
CA PHE A 153 8.63 -0.06 -22.68
C PHE A 153 7.28 0.43 -22.14
N ARG A 154 7.12 1.74 -21.94
CA ARG A 154 5.90 2.31 -21.36
C ARG A 154 4.82 2.41 -22.44
N ARG A 155 3.69 1.73 -22.23
CA ARG A 155 2.55 1.67 -23.17
C ARG A 155 2.99 1.19 -24.57
N PHE A 156 3.91 0.23 -24.66
CA PHE A 156 4.55 -0.17 -25.92
C PHE A 156 3.57 -0.72 -26.97
N LEU A 157 2.67 -1.64 -26.60
CA LEU A 157 1.61 -2.16 -27.48
C LEU A 157 0.73 -1.03 -28.03
N ARG A 158 0.55 0.04 -27.23
CA ARG A 158 -0.16 1.24 -27.66
C ARG A 158 0.55 1.94 -28.81
N LYS A 159 1.85 2.13 -28.68
CA LYS A 159 2.64 2.83 -29.69
C LYS A 159 2.80 2.01 -30.96
N LEU A 160 3.15 0.72 -30.85
CA LEU A 160 3.47 -0.10 -32.02
C LEU A 160 2.27 -0.33 -32.94
N LEU A 161 1.10 -0.66 -32.38
CA LEU A 161 -0.12 -0.95 -33.17
C LEU A 161 -0.86 0.31 -33.65
N HIS A 162 -0.26 1.50 -33.49
CA HIS A 162 -0.72 2.72 -34.14
C HIS A 162 0.29 3.23 -35.18
N LEU A 163 1.44 2.54 -35.36
CA LEU A 163 2.42 2.90 -36.40
C LEU A 163 1.92 2.53 -37.81
N ASP A 164 0.97 1.62 -37.89
CA ASP A 164 0.26 1.24 -39.12
C ASP A 164 -0.61 2.36 -39.69
N LEU A 165 -0.91 3.39 -38.89
CA LEU A 165 -1.67 4.56 -39.32
C LEU A 165 -1.01 5.24 -40.54
N ALA A 166 0.33 5.26 -40.61
CA ALA A 166 1.03 5.84 -41.77
C ALA A 166 0.75 5.04 -43.05
N ALA A 167 0.76 3.71 -42.99
CA ALA A 167 0.38 2.85 -44.12
C ALA A 167 -1.10 3.00 -44.47
N HIS A 168 -1.99 3.10 -43.47
CA HIS A 168 -3.42 3.30 -43.70
C HIS A 168 -3.72 4.63 -44.38
N VAL A 169 -3.18 5.73 -43.86
CA VAL A 169 -3.35 7.08 -44.42
C VAL A 169 -2.72 7.17 -45.80
N GLY A 170 -1.52 6.61 -45.98
CA GLY A 170 -0.85 6.56 -47.28
C GLY A 170 -1.65 5.81 -48.34
N LEU A 171 -2.24 4.67 -47.99
CA LEU A 171 -3.07 3.89 -48.91
C LEU A 171 -4.39 4.59 -49.22
N LEU A 172 -5.06 5.18 -48.22
CA LEU A 172 -6.27 5.99 -48.46
C LEU A 172 -5.98 7.22 -49.35
N ALA A 173 -4.85 7.90 -49.14
CA ALA A 173 -4.42 9.01 -49.97
C ALA A 173 -4.08 8.58 -51.40
N ALA A 174 -3.49 7.40 -51.57
CA ALA A 174 -3.24 6.83 -52.89
C ALA A 174 -4.55 6.52 -53.64
N LEU A 175 -5.54 5.96 -52.94
CA LEU A 175 -6.88 5.73 -53.50
C LEU A 175 -7.60 7.05 -53.84
N ALA A 176 -7.40 8.11 -53.05
CA ALA A 176 -8.00 9.42 -53.28
C ALA A 176 -7.39 10.15 -54.49
N THR A 177 -6.07 10.05 -54.66
CA THR A 177 -5.30 10.85 -55.64
C THR A 177 -4.99 10.09 -56.93
N GLY A 178 -5.15 8.76 -56.94
CA GLY A 178 -4.69 7.89 -58.03
C GLY A 178 -3.15 7.73 -58.10
N SER A 179 -2.40 8.42 -57.23
CA SER A 179 -0.94 8.32 -57.17
C SER A 179 -0.50 7.26 -56.18
N ARG A 180 0.49 6.44 -56.54
CA ARG A 180 1.01 5.38 -55.67
C ARG A 180 2.01 5.90 -54.63
N VAL A 181 2.54 7.10 -54.83
CA VAL A 181 3.59 7.71 -54.00
C VAL A 181 3.20 7.81 -52.52
N PRO A 182 2.00 8.30 -52.15
CA PRO A 182 1.59 8.39 -50.74
C PRO A 182 1.55 7.03 -50.04
N ALA A 183 1.12 5.97 -50.73
CA ALA A 183 1.10 4.62 -50.18
C ALA A 183 2.50 4.11 -49.87
N TYR A 184 3.44 4.22 -50.81
CA TYR A 184 4.83 3.78 -50.60
C TYR A 184 5.54 4.58 -49.50
N ILE A 185 5.26 5.88 -49.37
CA ILE A 185 5.76 6.68 -48.23
C ILE A 185 5.19 6.14 -46.90
N GLY A 186 3.88 5.91 -46.84
CA GLY A 186 3.21 5.35 -45.66
C GLY A 186 3.75 3.96 -45.29
N PHE A 187 4.00 3.11 -46.28
CA PHE A 187 4.59 1.78 -46.12
C PHE A 187 6.03 1.85 -45.58
N ALA A 188 6.87 2.70 -46.19
CA ALA A 188 8.25 2.90 -45.77
C ALA A 188 8.34 3.42 -44.33
N LEU A 189 7.50 4.39 -43.97
CA LEU A 189 7.42 4.91 -42.59
C LEU A 189 6.98 3.83 -41.60
N THR A 190 5.93 3.07 -41.92
CA THR A 190 5.40 2.01 -41.05
C THR A 190 6.45 0.94 -40.76
N VAL A 191 7.07 0.39 -41.80
CA VAL A 191 8.08 -0.67 -41.66
C VAL A 191 9.36 -0.11 -41.05
N GLY A 192 9.85 1.04 -41.52
CA GLY A 192 11.10 1.65 -41.07
C GLY A 192 11.08 1.98 -39.58
N VAL A 193 10.00 2.61 -39.09
CA VAL A 193 9.86 2.95 -37.66
C VAL A 193 9.73 1.69 -36.81
N THR A 194 8.97 0.68 -37.27
CA THR A 194 8.80 -0.57 -36.53
C THR A 194 10.09 -1.37 -36.47
N ALA A 195 10.82 -1.48 -37.58
CA ALA A 195 12.14 -2.13 -37.64
C ALA A 195 13.17 -1.41 -36.76
N GLY A 196 13.20 -0.07 -36.78
CA GLY A 196 14.04 0.72 -35.89
C GLY A 196 13.72 0.49 -34.41
N ALA A 197 12.44 0.38 -34.05
CA ALA A 197 12.02 0.04 -32.69
C ALA A 197 12.47 -1.37 -32.27
N VAL A 198 12.35 -2.37 -33.16
CA VAL A 198 12.86 -3.74 -32.94
C VAL A 198 14.38 -3.74 -32.77
N ALA A 199 15.12 -3.05 -33.63
CA ALA A 199 16.58 -2.96 -33.55
C ALA A 199 17.03 -2.31 -32.22
N ALA A 200 16.37 -1.23 -31.81
CA ALA A 200 16.63 -0.58 -30.52
C ALA A 200 16.38 -1.54 -29.34
N LEU A 201 15.32 -2.35 -29.43
CA LEU A 201 14.97 -3.34 -28.41
C LEU A 201 15.92 -4.54 -28.40
N LEU A 202 16.41 -4.97 -29.56
CA LEU A 202 17.44 -6.00 -29.67
C LEU A 202 18.74 -5.55 -28.98
N GLY A 203 19.11 -4.28 -29.14
CA GLY A 203 20.22 -3.68 -28.38
C GLY A 203 20.02 -3.76 -26.86
N GLN A 204 18.79 -3.56 -26.37
CA GLN A 204 18.46 -3.75 -24.95
C GLN A 204 18.48 -5.23 -24.53
N TYR A 205 18.04 -6.14 -25.40
CA TYR A 205 18.07 -7.57 -25.16
C TYR A 205 19.51 -8.07 -24.98
N VAL A 206 20.44 -7.65 -25.84
CA VAL A 206 21.87 -7.98 -25.72
C VAL A 206 22.44 -7.49 -24.39
N ARG A 207 22.07 -6.29 -23.93
CA ARG A 207 22.50 -5.78 -22.61
C ARG A 207 21.98 -6.66 -21.47
N VAL A 208 20.70 -7.05 -21.52
CA VAL A 208 20.06 -7.86 -20.48
C VAL A 208 20.54 -9.32 -20.49
N ARG A 209 21.17 -9.80 -21.57
CA ARG A 209 21.90 -11.08 -21.55
C ARG A 209 23.09 -11.08 -20.58
N ARG A 210 23.59 -9.90 -20.18
CA ARG A 210 24.65 -9.73 -19.16
C ARG A 210 24.11 -9.66 -17.74
N MET A 211 22.81 -9.90 -17.52
CA MET A 211 22.28 -10.01 -16.16
C MET A 211 23.04 -11.09 -15.40
N PRO A 212 23.45 -10.83 -14.15
CA PRO A 212 24.13 -11.84 -13.35
C PRO A 212 23.23 -13.05 -13.13
N PRO A 213 23.77 -14.28 -13.15
CA PRO A 213 23.04 -15.48 -12.78
C PRO A 213 22.60 -15.43 -11.32
N ARG A 214 21.65 -16.32 -10.97
CA ARG A 214 21.08 -16.42 -9.62
C ARG A 214 22.16 -16.56 -8.55
N GLU A 215 23.14 -17.43 -8.78
CA GLU A 215 24.22 -17.76 -7.83
C GLU A 215 25.08 -16.53 -7.49
N GLU A 216 25.51 -15.75 -8.49
CA GLU A 216 26.28 -14.52 -8.28
C GLU A 216 25.49 -13.48 -7.47
N ILE A 217 24.17 -13.38 -7.69
CA ILE A 217 23.32 -12.47 -6.92
C ILE A 217 23.32 -12.85 -5.44
N PHE A 218 23.15 -14.15 -5.12
CA PHE A 218 23.16 -14.61 -3.73
C PHE A 218 24.54 -14.54 -3.09
N ALA A 219 25.61 -14.85 -3.84
CA ALA A 219 26.98 -14.70 -3.37
C ALA A 219 27.26 -13.25 -2.96
N GLU A 220 26.84 -12.27 -3.76
CA GLU A 220 26.99 -10.86 -3.42
C GLU A 220 26.13 -10.46 -2.23
N VAL A 221 24.87 -10.89 -2.17
CA VAL A 221 24.00 -10.59 -1.01
C VAL A 221 24.60 -11.17 0.28
N ASN A 222 25.06 -12.42 0.26
CA ASN A 222 25.66 -13.05 1.43
C ASN A 222 26.99 -12.38 1.82
N ARG A 223 27.79 -11.91 0.85
CA ARG A 223 28.98 -11.09 1.12
C ARG A 223 28.61 -9.79 1.85
N GLN A 224 27.54 -9.12 1.41
CA GLN A 224 27.04 -7.90 2.06
C GLN A 224 26.46 -8.18 3.45
N LEU A 225 25.74 -9.29 3.64
CA LEU A 225 25.25 -9.73 4.95
C LEU A 225 26.40 -10.05 5.91
N ALA A 226 27.44 -10.76 5.45
CA ALA A 226 28.62 -11.06 6.24
C ALA A 226 29.41 -9.80 6.64
N ALA A 227 29.41 -8.77 5.79
CA ALA A 227 30.00 -7.47 6.11
C ALA A 227 29.17 -6.68 7.14
N HIS A 228 27.84 -6.68 7.00
CA HIS A 228 26.93 -5.99 7.94
C HIS A 228 26.86 -6.68 9.30
N ARG A 229 26.93 -8.03 9.32
CA ARG A 229 26.77 -8.90 10.49
C ARG A 229 25.46 -8.62 11.25
N PRO A 230 24.29 -8.81 10.62
CA PRO A 230 23.03 -8.62 11.32
C PRO A 230 22.86 -9.65 12.43
N GLU A 231 22.32 -9.22 13.56
CA GLU A 231 22.00 -10.07 14.72
C GLU A 231 20.50 -10.12 14.99
N VAL A 232 19.74 -9.13 14.49
CA VAL A 232 18.29 -9.06 14.66
C VAL A 232 17.63 -9.00 13.29
N ALA A 233 16.62 -9.81 13.03
CA ALA A 233 15.82 -9.73 11.83
C ALA A 233 14.37 -9.34 12.16
N LEU A 234 13.80 -8.33 11.50
CA LEU A 234 12.35 -8.20 11.42
C LEU A 234 11.87 -8.95 10.17
N TYR A 235 11.11 -10.02 10.36
CA TYR A 235 10.57 -10.84 9.27
C TYR A 235 9.09 -10.56 9.07
N PHE A 236 8.71 -10.17 7.85
CA PHE A 236 7.33 -9.83 7.54
C PHE A 236 6.82 -10.49 6.25
N SER A 237 5.62 -11.06 6.36
CA SER A 237 4.82 -11.51 5.24
C SER A 237 3.35 -11.20 5.50
N PHE A 238 2.58 -10.97 4.44
CA PHE A 238 1.14 -10.86 4.55
C PHE A 238 0.39 -11.42 3.34
N ALA A 239 -0.77 -12.05 3.58
CA ALA A 239 -1.54 -12.74 2.55
C ALA A 239 -2.27 -11.80 1.58
N ALA A 240 -2.72 -10.63 2.04
CA ALA A 240 -3.41 -9.64 1.20
C ALA A 240 -2.52 -8.44 0.88
N VAL A 241 -2.03 -8.38 -0.35
CA VAL A 241 -1.08 -7.37 -0.80
C VAL A 241 -1.79 -6.02 -1.01
N SER A 242 -1.87 -5.16 0.02
CA SER A 242 -2.28 -3.76 -0.13
C SER A 242 -1.40 -2.81 0.69
N ARG A 243 -1.37 -1.53 0.29
CA ARG A 243 -0.68 -0.43 1.01
C ARG A 243 -1.12 -0.35 2.48
N ASP A 244 -2.34 -0.77 2.75
CA ASP A 244 -3.01 -0.59 4.04
C ASP A 244 -2.45 -1.47 5.15
N PHE A 245 -1.58 -2.45 4.85
CA PHE A 245 -0.98 -3.33 5.86
C PHE A 245 0.45 -2.94 6.25
N MET A 246 1.08 -2.03 5.51
CA MET A 246 2.47 -1.64 5.77
C MET A 246 2.68 -0.89 7.08
N TYR A 247 1.62 -0.36 7.71
CA TYR A 247 1.74 0.22 9.04
C TYR A 247 2.33 -0.76 10.06
N GLN A 248 2.05 -2.07 9.92
CA GLN A 248 2.54 -3.11 10.82
C GLN A 248 4.05 -3.23 10.81
N VAL A 249 4.72 -2.91 9.71
CA VAL A 249 6.19 -2.90 9.62
C VAL A 249 6.73 -1.51 9.86
N ASN A 250 6.13 -0.50 9.21
CA ASN A 250 6.62 0.88 9.24
C ASN A 250 6.67 1.45 10.67
N MET A 251 5.77 1.01 11.57
CA MET A 251 5.77 1.45 12.97
C MET A 251 6.98 0.94 13.77
N TRP A 252 7.60 -0.17 13.36
CA TRP A 252 8.75 -0.75 14.07
C TRP A 252 10.10 -0.24 13.56
N ILE A 253 10.15 0.46 12.42
CA ILE A 253 11.41 0.88 11.79
C ILE A 253 12.25 1.73 12.75
N GLU A 254 11.68 2.77 13.36
CA GLU A 254 12.42 3.65 14.27
C GLU A 254 12.86 2.92 15.55
N THR A 255 12.08 1.94 16.02
CA THR A 255 12.45 1.07 17.14
C THR A 255 13.67 0.22 16.78
N LEU A 256 13.68 -0.39 15.59
CA LEU A 256 14.80 -1.19 15.11
C LEU A 256 16.06 -0.34 14.95
N GLU A 257 15.95 0.87 14.41
CA GLU A 257 17.07 1.79 14.21
C GLU A 257 17.75 2.25 15.52
N GLN A 258 17.09 2.06 16.66
CA GLN A 258 17.58 2.40 18.01
C GLN A 258 18.09 1.19 18.80
N LEU A 259 18.10 -0.01 18.22
CA LEU A 259 18.65 -1.19 18.89
C LEU A 259 20.18 -1.11 18.98
N ASP A 260 20.73 -1.66 20.07
CA ASP A 260 22.18 -1.81 20.22
C ASP A 260 22.75 -2.80 19.19
N ARG A 261 21.95 -3.82 18.85
CA ARG A 261 22.28 -4.88 17.89
C ARG A 261 21.87 -4.50 16.48
N ARG A 262 22.64 -4.98 15.51
CA ARG A 262 22.48 -4.63 14.09
C ARG A 262 21.25 -5.30 13.48
N PRO A 263 20.21 -4.55 13.06
CA PRO A 263 19.01 -5.13 12.49
C PRO A 263 19.11 -5.35 10.97
N LEU A 264 18.22 -6.21 10.47
CA LEU A 264 17.92 -6.48 9.06
C LEU A 264 16.41 -6.61 8.89
N ILE A 265 15.82 -6.04 7.84
CA ILE A 265 14.40 -6.24 7.50
C ILE A 265 14.28 -7.24 6.35
N ILE A 266 13.47 -8.30 6.54
CA ILE A 266 13.19 -9.31 5.52
C ILE A 266 11.69 -9.30 5.18
N LEU A 267 11.37 -8.97 3.93
CA LEU A 267 10.01 -8.94 3.40
C LEU A 267 9.78 -10.10 2.42
N ARG A 268 8.55 -10.64 2.37
CA ARG A 268 8.19 -11.70 1.42
C ARG A 268 7.42 -11.24 0.18
N GLU A 269 6.93 -10.00 0.15
CA GLU A 269 6.13 -9.47 -0.96
C GLU A 269 6.74 -8.20 -1.58
N ARG A 270 6.98 -8.22 -2.90
CA ARG A 270 7.55 -7.07 -3.66
C ARG A 270 6.74 -5.80 -3.57
N ALA A 271 5.42 -5.92 -3.41
CA ALA A 271 4.58 -4.74 -3.25
C ALA A 271 4.76 -4.09 -1.88
N SER A 272 4.98 -4.88 -0.82
CA SER A 272 5.31 -4.38 0.52
C SER A 272 6.60 -3.56 0.49
N PHE A 273 7.61 -4.06 -0.23
CA PHE A 273 8.89 -3.37 -0.44
C PHE A 273 8.73 -1.95 -1.00
N ARG A 274 7.77 -1.73 -1.92
CA ARG A 274 7.52 -0.40 -2.52
C ARG A 274 6.82 0.59 -1.59
N HIS A 275 6.27 0.11 -0.48
CA HIS A 275 5.48 0.89 0.47
C HIS A 275 6.16 1.00 1.84
N LEU A 276 7.40 0.50 1.96
CA LEU A 276 8.23 0.67 3.15
C LEU A 276 8.58 2.15 3.33
N SER A 277 8.49 2.66 4.56
CA SER A 277 8.88 4.04 4.91
C SER A 277 10.39 4.27 4.78
N ARG A 278 10.84 5.50 5.10
CA ARG A 278 12.26 5.81 5.24
C ARG A 278 12.89 4.87 6.26
N THR A 279 14.04 4.31 5.91
CA THR A 279 14.86 3.54 6.83
C THR A 279 16.32 3.56 6.39
N LYS A 280 17.23 3.52 7.35
CA LYS A 280 18.67 3.28 7.12
C LYS A 280 19.06 1.81 7.18
N LEU A 281 18.17 0.94 7.64
CA LEU A 281 18.43 -0.48 7.81
C LEU A 281 18.52 -1.19 6.46
N PRO A 282 19.39 -2.21 6.32
CA PRO A 282 19.34 -3.15 5.21
C PRO A 282 17.95 -3.79 5.07
N VAL A 283 17.47 -3.89 3.83
CA VAL A 283 16.18 -4.54 3.53
C VAL A 283 16.34 -5.54 2.39
N LEU A 284 15.87 -6.76 2.62
CA LEU A 284 15.77 -7.80 1.61
C LEU A 284 14.30 -8.13 1.36
N CYS A 285 13.88 -8.13 0.10
CA CYS A 285 12.60 -8.69 -0.31
C CYS A 285 12.84 -10.01 -1.05
N VAL A 286 12.45 -11.13 -0.43
CA VAL A 286 12.72 -12.49 -0.91
C VAL A 286 11.40 -13.24 -1.10
N PRO A 287 10.82 -13.27 -2.31
CA PRO A 287 9.49 -13.83 -2.50
C PRO A 287 9.39 -15.35 -2.30
N LYS A 288 10.36 -16.11 -2.81
CA LYS A 288 10.34 -17.58 -2.78
C LYS A 288 10.97 -18.11 -1.50
N ALA A 289 10.50 -19.27 -1.05
CA ALA A 289 11.06 -19.94 0.14
C ALA A 289 12.47 -20.48 -0.14
N ASP A 290 12.67 -21.08 -1.32
CA ASP A 290 13.98 -21.61 -1.73
C ASP A 290 15.03 -20.49 -1.82
N ASP A 291 14.64 -19.32 -2.33
CA ASP A 291 15.52 -18.14 -2.36
C ASP A 291 15.86 -17.63 -0.96
N LEU A 292 14.98 -17.78 0.03
CA LEU A 292 15.28 -17.46 1.42
C LEU A 292 16.28 -18.47 2.03
N ALA A 293 16.37 -19.68 1.48
CA ALA A 293 17.29 -20.74 1.94
C ALA A 293 18.74 -20.50 1.58
N GLU A 294 18.96 -19.73 0.52
CA GLU A 294 20.30 -19.38 0.07
C GLU A 294 20.94 -18.27 0.90
N LEU A 295 20.16 -17.57 1.75
CA LEU A 295 20.70 -16.50 2.56
C LEU A 295 21.50 -17.07 3.73
N ASP A 296 22.73 -16.58 3.89
CA ASP A 296 23.50 -16.83 5.11
C ASP A 296 22.95 -15.95 6.24
N LEU A 297 22.15 -16.57 7.09
CA LEU A 297 21.50 -15.95 8.25
C LEU A 297 22.10 -16.45 9.57
N SER A 298 23.27 -17.09 9.53
CA SER A 298 23.93 -17.69 10.70
C SER A 298 24.28 -16.69 11.82
N GLY A 299 24.40 -15.40 11.48
CA GLY A 299 24.62 -14.32 12.44
C GLY A 299 23.37 -13.86 13.18
N ILE A 300 22.17 -14.19 12.68
CA ILE A 300 20.90 -13.77 13.29
C ILE A 300 20.69 -14.52 14.59
N ARG A 301 20.43 -13.78 15.67
CA ARG A 301 20.16 -14.28 17.02
C ARG A 301 18.71 -14.13 17.41
N VAL A 302 18.03 -13.08 16.93
CA VAL A 302 16.62 -12.81 17.25
C VAL A 302 15.86 -12.48 15.97
N VAL A 303 14.69 -13.09 15.80
CA VAL A 303 13.76 -12.81 14.70
C VAL A 303 12.44 -12.28 15.25
N LEU A 304 12.06 -11.07 14.87
CA LEU A 304 10.87 -10.38 15.30
C LEU A 304 9.75 -10.50 14.25
N TYR A 305 8.55 -10.89 14.69
CA TYR A 305 7.37 -11.10 13.84
C TYR A 305 6.23 -10.15 14.22
N PRO A 306 5.91 -9.16 13.36
CA PRO A 306 4.77 -8.24 13.59
C PRO A 306 3.38 -8.88 13.37
N GLY A 307 3.32 -10.09 12.83
CA GLY A 307 2.06 -10.74 12.48
C GLY A 307 2.21 -12.25 12.24
N ASN A 308 1.10 -12.98 12.37
CA ASN A 308 1.04 -14.43 12.23
C ASN A 308 0.65 -14.85 10.81
N ALA A 309 1.59 -14.68 9.87
CA ALA A 309 1.40 -15.10 8.48
C ALA A 309 1.88 -16.54 8.26
N GLY A 310 1.20 -17.28 7.39
CA GLY A 310 1.57 -18.68 7.09
C GLY A 310 3.00 -18.83 6.56
N LYS A 311 3.55 -17.83 5.86
CA LYS A 311 4.93 -17.86 5.37
C LYS A 311 5.99 -17.66 6.46
N ASN A 312 5.62 -17.43 7.72
CA ASN A 312 6.57 -17.36 8.84
C ASN A 312 7.30 -18.68 9.03
N VAL A 313 6.67 -19.81 8.68
CA VAL A 313 7.28 -21.15 8.71
C VAL A 313 8.62 -21.24 7.97
N HIS A 314 8.81 -20.44 6.91
CA HIS A 314 10.05 -20.45 6.13
C HIS A 314 11.23 -19.81 6.87
N MET A 315 10.98 -18.94 7.85
CA MET A 315 12.01 -18.32 8.68
C MET A 315 12.19 -19.05 10.01
N LEU A 316 11.12 -19.66 10.56
CA LEU A 316 11.15 -20.50 11.76
C LEU A 316 12.10 -21.71 11.67
N ARG A 317 12.60 -22.05 10.49
CA ARG A 317 13.61 -23.10 10.31
C ARG A 317 15.03 -22.70 10.71
N VAL A 318 15.30 -21.40 10.90
CA VAL A 318 16.61 -20.90 11.32
C VAL A 318 16.73 -21.15 12.82
N ALA A 319 17.00 -22.41 13.17
CA ALA A 319 16.92 -22.92 14.54
C ALA A 319 17.93 -22.25 15.49
N GLU A 320 19.00 -21.65 14.95
CA GLU A 320 20.00 -20.92 15.70
C GLU A 320 19.53 -19.55 16.20
N ALA A 321 18.39 -19.06 15.70
CA ALA A 321 17.81 -17.81 16.13
C ALA A 321 16.62 -18.04 17.06
N LYS A 322 16.43 -17.13 18.02
CA LYS A 322 15.23 -17.05 18.84
C LYS A 322 14.14 -16.30 18.08
N HIS A 323 12.94 -16.85 18.06
CA HIS A 323 11.81 -16.34 17.32
C HIS A 323 10.81 -15.68 18.27
N VAL A 324 10.42 -14.44 17.97
CA VAL A 324 9.63 -13.59 18.86
C VAL A 324 8.43 -13.00 18.16
N PHE A 325 7.24 -13.22 18.70
CA PHE A 325 6.05 -12.49 18.27
C PHE A 325 5.96 -11.14 18.96
N ILE A 326 5.96 -10.05 18.18
CA ILE A 326 5.85 -8.66 18.70
C ILE A 326 4.52 -7.98 18.32
N GLY A 327 3.80 -8.53 17.34
CA GLY A 327 2.54 -7.96 16.87
C GLY A 327 2.69 -6.54 16.28
N HIS A 328 1.56 -5.82 16.21
CA HIS A 328 1.46 -4.46 15.66
C HIS A 328 0.51 -3.59 16.49
N GLY A 329 0.36 -3.92 17.77
CA GLY A 329 -0.59 -3.31 18.70
C GLY A 329 -1.33 -4.35 19.51
N ASP A 330 -1.42 -4.10 20.80
CA ASP A 330 -2.18 -4.92 21.73
C ASP A 330 -3.65 -4.49 21.73
N SER A 331 -4.59 -5.45 21.71
CA SER A 331 -6.03 -5.15 21.86
C SER A 331 -6.76 -6.27 22.60
N ASP A 332 -7.93 -5.94 23.15
CA ASP A 332 -8.78 -6.87 23.91
C ASP A 332 -9.46 -7.94 23.03
N LYS A 333 -9.34 -7.84 21.71
CA LYS A 333 -9.87 -8.84 20.77
C LYS A 333 -9.18 -10.19 20.96
N LEU A 334 -9.95 -11.28 20.91
CA LEU A 334 -9.43 -12.65 20.97
C LEU A 334 -8.37 -12.94 19.89
N ALA A 335 -8.47 -12.30 18.73
CA ALA A 335 -7.47 -12.41 17.66
C ALA A 335 -6.05 -12.00 18.10
N SER A 336 -5.92 -11.17 19.14
CA SER A 336 -4.63 -10.73 19.69
C SER A 336 -3.94 -11.78 20.57
N SER A 337 -4.65 -12.84 20.99
CA SER A 337 -4.12 -13.93 21.82
C SER A 337 -4.40 -15.29 21.15
N ASN A 338 -3.68 -15.58 20.07
CA ASN A 338 -3.89 -16.75 19.23
C ASN A 338 -2.94 -17.92 19.60
N ARG A 339 -3.45 -19.17 19.58
CA ARG A 339 -2.65 -20.39 19.80
C ARG A 339 -1.51 -20.57 18.79
N VAL A 340 -1.61 -19.98 17.60
CA VAL A 340 -0.52 -19.97 16.60
C VAL A 340 0.76 -19.40 17.20
N SER A 341 0.68 -18.49 18.17
CA SER A 341 1.86 -17.90 18.81
C SER A 341 2.72 -18.92 19.59
N LYS A 342 2.26 -20.16 19.79
CA LYS A 342 3.08 -21.24 20.39
C LYS A 342 4.33 -21.59 19.57
N VAL A 343 4.38 -21.24 18.29
CA VAL A 343 5.53 -21.54 17.42
C VAL A 343 6.77 -20.66 17.70
N TYR A 344 6.63 -19.61 18.51
CA TYR A 344 7.71 -18.67 18.85
C TYR A 344 8.27 -19.01 20.23
N ASP A 345 9.57 -18.74 20.42
CA ASP A 345 10.24 -18.88 21.71
C ASP A 345 9.67 -17.91 22.75
N GLU A 346 9.43 -16.65 22.33
CA GLU A 346 8.84 -15.62 23.18
C GLU A 346 7.72 -14.85 22.49
N ILE A 347 6.83 -14.30 23.30
CA ILE A 347 5.73 -13.43 22.93
C ILE A 347 5.86 -12.14 23.70
N TRP A 348 6.13 -11.06 22.99
CA TRP A 348 6.34 -9.76 23.59
C TRP A 348 5.07 -8.94 23.56
N VAL A 349 4.69 -8.45 24.73
CA VAL A 349 3.47 -7.68 24.97
C VAL A 349 3.80 -6.31 25.54
N ALA A 350 2.87 -5.35 25.37
CA ALA A 350 3.09 -4.00 25.85
C ALA A 350 3.14 -3.93 27.39
N GLY A 351 2.33 -4.72 28.08
CA GLY A 351 2.28 -4.74 29.54
C GLY A 351 1.49 -5.93 30.08
N ARG A 352 1.26 -5.92 31.39
CA ARG A 352 0.60 -7.01 32.12
C ARG A 352 -0.77 -7.40 31.56
N ALA A 353 -1.54 -6.46 31.02
CA ALA A 353 -2.81 -6.76 30.35
C ALA A 353 -2.64 -7.75 29.18
N GLY A 354 -1.53 -7.65 28.43
CA GLY A 354 -1.19 -8.62 27.38
C GLY A 354 -0.84 -9.98 27.94
N ARG A 355 -0.05 -10.03 29.02
CA ARG A 355 0.25 -11.28 29.73
C ARG A 355 -1.02 -11.97 30.20
N ASP A 356 -1.92 -11.22 30.84
CA ASP A 356 -3.15 -11.76 31.40
C ASP A 356 -4.10 -12.29 30.30
N ARG A 357 -4.11 -11.70 29.09
CA ARG A 357 -4.87 -12.25 27.96
C ARG A 357 -4.41 -13.65 27.56
N TYR A 358 -3.10 -13.91 27.58
CA TYR A 358 -2.57 -15.24 27.27
C TYR A 358 -2.87 -16.30 28.36
N ARG A 359 -3.26 -15.90 29.58
CA ARG A 359 -3.73 -16.87 30.61
C ARG A 359 -4.97 -17.66 30.19
N ARG A 360 -5.77 -17.13 29.26
CA ARG A 360 -6.91 -17.81 28.64
C ARG A 360 -6.49 -19.03 27.80
N VAL A 361 -5.25 -19.03 27.31
CA VAL A 361 -4.64 -20.10 26.52
C VAL A 361 -3.40 -20.69 27.21
N ARG A 362 -3.32 -20.59 28.54
CA ARG A 362 -2.18 -21.07 29.36
C ARG A 362 -1.85 -22.55 29.19
N HIS A 363 -2.84 -23.36 28.81
CA HIS A 363 -2.63 -24.78 28.50
C HIS A 363 -1.84 -25.00 27.20
N ALA A 364 -1.72 -23.97 26.37
CA ALA A 364 -0.98 -24.01 25.11
C ALA A 364 0.33 -23.20 25.15
N ILE A 365 0.38 -22.11 25.91
CA ILE A 365 1.51 -21.17 25.97
C ILE A 365 1.92 -20.98 27.43
N SER A 366 3.20 -21.20 27.73
CA SER A 366 3.77 -21.01 29.07
C SER A 366 3.80 -19.53 29.46
N GLU A 367 3.64 -19.23 30.75
CA GLU A 367 3.71 -17.85 31.26
C GLU A 367 5.12 -17.26 31.11
N GLU A 368 6.16 -18.10 31.16
CA GLU A 368 7.57 -17.73 30.99
C GLU A 368 7.90 -17.28 29.57
N ALA A 369 7.13 -17.74 28.57
CA ALA A 369 7.30 -17.33 27.18
C ALA A 369 6.78 -15.92 26.92
N ILE A 370 6.10 -15.29 27.88
CA ILE A 370 5.54 -13.95 27.70
C ILE A 370 6.44 -12.92 28.37
N VAL A 371 6.85 -11.89 27.63
CA VAL A 371 7.74 -10.83 28.11
C VAL A 371 7.08 -9.47 27.92
N GLU A 372 7.09 -8.65 28.97
CA GLU A 372 6.50 -7.30 28.96
C GLU A 372 7.56 -6.27 28.56
N VAL A 373 7.46 -5.77 27.33
CA VAL A 373 8.49 -4.90 26.73
C VAL A 373 8.05 -3.45 26.56
N GLY A 374 6.79 -3.13 26.82
CA GLY A 374 6.25 -1.79 26.53
C GLY A 374 5.90 -1.60 25.06
N ARG A 375 5.63 -0.34 24.69
CA ARG A 375 5.27 0.05 23.33
C ARG A 375 6.10 1.25 22.87
N PRO A 376 7.34 1.03 22.38
CA PRO A 376 8.28 2.11 22.03
C PRO A 376 7.73 3.13 21.03
N GLN A 377 6.78 2.71 20.18
CA GLN A 377 6.17 3.55 19.13
C GLN A 377 5.32 4.69 19.70
N LEU A 378 4.94 4.63 20.98
CA LEU A 378 4.07 5.62 21.60
C LEU A 378 4.81 6.88 22.09
N ALA A 379 6.14 6.92 22.00
CA ALA A 379 6.94 8.06 22.46
C ALA A 379 6.48 9.45 21.93
N PRO A 380 5.95 9.59 20.70
CA PRO A 380 5.45 10.88 20.21
C PRO A 380 4.10 11.35 20.78
N ILE A 381 3.40 10.51 21.55
CA ILE A 381 2.11 10.89 22.14
C ILE A 381 2.34 11.80 23.35
N ARG A 382 1.70 12.97 23.34
CA ARG A 382 1.77 13.96 24.42
C ARG A 382 0.79 13.62 25.54
N LEU A 383 1.19 13.87 26.78
CA LEU A 383 0.31 13.70 27.94
C LEU A 383 -0.80 14.74 27.93
N HIS A 384 -1.92 14.41 28.56
CA HIS A 384 -3.05 15.33 28.72
C HIS A 384 -2.65 16.62 29.46
N ALA A 385 -1.71 16.51 30.41
CA ALA A 385 -1.17 17.65 31.15
C ALA A 385 -0.38 18.64 30.27
N ASP A 386 0.15 18.19 29.14
CA ASP A 386 0.92 19.01 28.21
C ASP A 386 0.03 19.65 27.13
N HIS A 387 -1.27 19.29 27.11
CA HIS A 387 -2.21 19.80 26.11
C HIS A 387 -2.75 21.17 26.52
N THR A 388 -2.68 22.13 25.60
CA THR A 388 -3.34 23.43 25.75
C THR A 388 -4.69 23.39 25.03
N PRO A 389 -5.83 23.50 25.75
CA PRO A 389 -7.15 23.42 25.13
C PRO A 389 -7.34 24.48 24.04
N GLY A 390 -7.89 24.07 22.91
CA GLY A 390 -8.32 24.97 21.84
C GLY A 390 -9.61 25.73 22.18
N PRO A 391 -10.12 26.57 21.26
CA PRO A 391 -11.37 27.30 21.45
C PRO A 391 -12.60 26.39 21.52
N ARG A 392 -12.49 25.16 21.00
CA ARG A 392 -13.51 24.10 21.06
C ARG A 392 -12.83 22.78 21.36
N PRO A 393 -13.40 21.92 22.21
CA PRO A 393 -12.86 20.60 22.42
C PRO A 393 -12.91 19.76 21.13
N VAL A 394 -11.83 19.03 20.91
CA VAL A 394 -11.59 18.20 19.74
C VAL A 394 -11.94 16.74 20.05
N VAL A 395 -13.01 16.26 19.43
CA VAL A 395 -13.47 14.87 19.52
C VAL A 395 -12.91 14.10 18.34
N MET A 396 -12.05 13.12 18.61
CA MET A 396 -11.62 12.16 17.58
C MET A 396 -12.55 10.96 17.58
N TYR A 397 -13.20 10.67 16.45
CA TYR A 397 -13.96 9.44 16.26
C TYR A 397 -13.18 8.49 15.34
N ALA A 398 -12.76 7.35 15.88
CA ALA A 398 -11.96 6.36 15.17
C ALA A 398 -12.57 4.96 15.31
N PRO A 399 -13.66 4.64 14.57
CA PRO A 399 -14.29 3.33 14.64
C PRO A 399 -13.42 2.25 14.00
N THR A 400 -13.58 1.01 14.46
CA THR A 400 -13.06 -0.17 13.78
C THR A 400 -13.88 -0.49 12.54
N TRP A 401 -13.45 -1.48 11.76
CA TRP A 401 -14.16 -1.97 10.57
C TRP A 401 -14.93 -3.24 10.91
N GLU A 402 -15.77 -3.69 9.99
CA GLU A 402 -16.68 -4.83 10.15
C GLU A 402 -16.00 -6.19 10.43
N GLY A 403 -14.67 -6.29 10.35
CA GLY A 403 -13.91 -7.49 10.68
C GLY A 403 -13.97 -8.60 9.63
N TRP A 404 -13.33 -9.74 9.94
CA TRP A 404 -13.30 -10.91 9.04
C TRP A 404 -14.36 -11.96 9.37
N SER A 405 -14.81 -12.04 10.62
CA SER A 405 -15.93 -12.87 11.12
C SER A 405 -17.18 -12.02 11.39
N ASP A 406 -18.33 -12.67 11.49
CA ASP A 406 -19.60 -12.04 11.87
C ASP A 406 -19.76 -12.00 13.40
N ASP A 407 -18.64 -11.93 14.14
CA ASP A 407 -18.66 -11.82 15.59
C ASP A 407 -19.27 -10.46 16.00
N ASP A 408 -20.06 -10.47 17.07
CA ASP A 408 -20.67 -9.25 17.61
C ASP A 408 -19.58 -8.23 18.03
N CYS A 409 -19.88 -6.93 17.89
CA CYS A 409 -19.01 -5.81 18.28
C CYS A 409 -17.73 -5.57 17.44
N HIS A 410 -17.77 -5.66 16.11
CA HIS A 410 -16.63 -5.21 15.30
C HIS A 410 -16.61 -3.72 14.97
N THR A 411 -17.73 -2.99 14.96
CA THR A 411 -17.72 -1.56 14.64
C THR A 411 -18.98 -0.83 15.13
N SER A 412 -18.83 0.34 15.74
CA SER A 412 -19.95 1.25 16.07
C SER A 412 -20.52 1.95 14.86
N LEU A 413 -19.82 1.89 13.72
CA LEU A 413 -20.16 2.66 12.53
C LEU A 413 -21.55 2.35 12.01
N ILE A 414 -21.92 1.07 11.95
CA ILE A 414 -23.23 0.61 11.49
C ILE A 414 -24.35 0.97 12.49
N PRO A 415 -24.29 0.56 13.77
CA PRO A 415 -25.41 0.74 14.69
C PRO A 415 -25.62 2.21 15.12
N MET A 416 -24.55 2.97 15.34
CA MET A 416 -24.64 4.28 16.00
C MET A 416 -23.78 5.39 15.38
N GLY A 417 -23.03 5.11 14.30
CA GLY A 417 -22.06 6.06 13.74
C GLY A 417 -22.68 7.38 13.26
N VAL A 418 -23.77 7.32 12.48
CA VAL A 418 -24.48 8.51 12.00
C VAL A 418 -25.15 9.27 13.15
N PRO A 419 -25.97 8.63 14.02
CA PRO A 419 -26.56 9.30 15.19
C PRO A 419 -25.55 9.97 16.12
N LEU A 420 -24.39 9.35 16.34
CA LEU A 420 -23.29 9.92 17.12
C LEU A 420 -22.80 11.23 16.51
N ILE A 421 -22.53 11.23 15.20
CA ILE A 421 -22.02 12.41 14.49
C ILE A 421 -23.06 13.53 14.51
N ASP A 422 -24.34 13.24 14.29
CA ASP A 422 -25.40 14.25 14.38
C ASP A 422 -25.44 14.93 15.76
N LYS A 423 -25.34 14.15 16.84
CA LYS A 423 -25.31 14.68 18.21
C LYS A 423 -24.05 15.50 18.48
N LEU A 424 -22.89 15.07 17.99
CA LEU A 424 -21.64 15.83 18.11
C LEU A 424 -21.72 17.15 17.32
N LEU A 425 -22.31 17.15 16.12
CA LEU A 425 -22.49 18.35 15.31
C LEU A 425 -23.46 19.37 15.94
N ALA A 426 -24.42 18.89 16.74
CA ALA A 426 -25.31 19.73 17.53
C ALA A 426 -24.63 20.36 18.76
N ASP A 427 -23.45 19.88 19.15
CA ASP A 427 -22.63 20.43 20.24
C ASP A 427 -21.53 21.37 19.67
N ASP A 428 -20.95 22.21 20.52
CA ASP A 428 -19.86 23.11 20.14
C ASP A 428 -18.49 22.41 20.26
N VAL A 429 -18.29 21.38 19.43
CA VAL A 429 -17.05 20.60 19.33
C VAL A 429 -16.45 20.67 17.92
N ARG A 430 -15.20 20.26 17.80
CA ARG A 430 -14.54 19.94 16.52
C ARG A 430 -14.39 18.42 16.39
N ILE A 431 -14.80 17.85 15.26
CA ILE A 431 -14.72 16.41 14.99
C ILE A 431 -13.53 16.08 14.09
N LEU A 432 -12.68 15.14 14.53
CA LEU A 432 -11.69 14.45 13.71
C LEU A 432 -12.15 13.01 13.45
N TYR A 433 -12.64 12.74 12.25
CA TYR A 433 -13.12 11.41 11.88
C TYR A 433 -12.01 10.61 11.16
N LYS A 434 -11.65 9.45 11.70
CA LYS A 434 -10.64 8.56 11.12
C LYS A 434 -11.21 7.14 10.95
N PRO A 435 -11.85 6.82 9.81
CA PRO A 435 -12.29 5.46 9.54
C PRO A 435 -11.11 4.50 9.40
N HIS A 436 -11.34 3.23 9.70
CA HIS A 436 -10.37 2.18 9.46
C HIS A 436 -10.14 1.99 7.94
N PRO A 437 -8.91 1.70 7.46
CA PRO A 437 -8.64 1.55 6.03
C PRO A 437 -9.43 0.44 5.32
N LEU A 438 -9.92 -0.55 6.09
CA LEU A 438 -10.72 -1.67 5.60
C LEU A 438 -12.24 -1.45 5.72
N THR A 439 -12.70 -0.31 6.21
CA THR A 439 -14.13 0.00 6.34
C THR A 439 -14.83 -0.15 5.00
N GLY A 440 -15.89 -0.96 4.98
CA GLY A 440 -16.72 -1.17 3.80
C GLY A 440 -16.17 -2.19 2.80
N ARG A 441 -15.11 -2.92 3.15
CA ARG A 441 -14.50 -3.96 2.30
C ARG A 441 -15.35 -5.23 2.24
N ARG A 442 -16.05 -5.57 3.32
CA ARG A 442 -16.96 -6.72 3.43
C ARG A 442 -18.42 -6.27 3.51
N SER A 443 -18.72 -5.15 4.17
CA SER A 443 -20.08 -4.67 4.41
C SER A 443 -20.40 -3.42 3.58
N ALA A 444 -21.37 -3.53 2.67
CA ALA A 444 -21.88 -2.37 1.91
C ALA A 444 -22.55 -1.34 2.82
N GLU A 445 -23.12 -1.78 3.95
CA GLU A 445 -23.75 -0.92 4.96
C GLU A 445 -22.72 -0.10 5.73
N ALA A 446 -21.60 -0.71 6.16
CA ALA A 446 -20.47 0.03 6.74
C ALA A 446 -19.93 1.07 5.75
N ALA A 447 -19.81 0.71 4.47
CA ALA A 447 -19.41 1.64 3.43
C ALA A 447 -20.40 2.81 3.26
N ALA A 448 -21.70 2.55 3.45
CA ALA A 448 -22.74 3.58 3.36
C ALA A 448 -22.72 4.52 4.57
N ALA A 449 -22.59 3.98 5.79
CA ALA A 449 -22.48 4.77 7.00
C ALA A 449 -21.23 5.67 6.99
N ASP A 450 -20.07 5.15 6.56
CA ASP A 450 -18.85 5.94 6.38
C ASP A 450 -19.05 7.10 5.38
N ARG A 451 -19.71 6.86 4.25
CA ARG A 451 -20.03 7.93 3.29
C ARG A 451 -20.96 8.98 3.89
N ALA A 452 -22.03 8.55 4.58
CA ALA A 452 -22.99 9.46 5.20
C ALA A 452 -22.31 10.37 6.25
N ILE A 453 -21.45 9.82 7.10
CA ILE A 453 -20.69 10.63 8.08
C ILE A 453 -19.81 11.67 7.38
N ARG A 454 -19.11 11.30 6.30
CA ARG A 454 -18.28 12.25 5.55
C ARG A 454 -19.11 13.37 4.96
N GLU A 455 -20.26 13.05 4.39
CA GLU A 455 -21.21 14.01 3.83
C GLU A 455 -21.75 14.97 4.90
N LEU A 456 -22.08 14.47 6.11
CA LEU A 456 -22.52 15.31 7.24
C LEU A 456 -21.45 16.30 7.69
N LEU A 457 -20.20 15.83 7.85
CA LEU A 457 -19.09 16.69 8.27
C LEU A 457 -18.75 17.75 7.22
N GLU A 458 -18.85 17.40 5.93
CA GLU A 458 -18.62 18.35 4.83
C GLU A 458 -19.74 19.40 4.76
N ALA A 459 -21.00 18.99 4.84
CA ALA A 459 -22.14 19.90 4.88
C ALA A 459 -22.09 20.85 6.09
N ASP A 460 -21.65 20.37 7.26
CA ASP A 460 -21.52 21.21 8.43
C ASP A 460 -20.36 22.21 8.32
N ASN A 461 -19.22 21.79 7.76
CA ASN A 461 -18.12 22.70 7.43
C ASN A 461 -18.58 23.80 6.46
N GLU A 462 -19.36 23.47 5.42
CA GLU A 462 -19.91 24.47 4.48
C GLU A 462 -20.82 25.48 5.18
N ARG A 463 -21.59 25.05 6.20
CA ARG A 463 -22.41 25.96 7.03
C ARG A 463 -21.57 26.85 7.94
N ARG A 464 -20.49 26.31 8.50
CA ARG A 464 -19.60 27.02 9.45
C ARG A 464 -18.61 27.96 8.75
N GLU A 465 -18.28 27.73 7.48
CA GLU A 465 -17.39 28.57 6.69
C GLU A 465 -18.09 29.85 6.17
N ALA A 466 -18.06 30.92 6.98
CA ALA A 466 -17.98 32.28 6.45
C ALA A 466 -16.50 32.56 6.09
N VAL A 467 -16.20 32.68 4.79
CA VAL A 467 -14.93 33.07 4.15
C VAL A 467 -13.99 33.88 5.07
N PRO A 468 -12.83 33.35 5.52
CA PRO A 468 -11.55 33.73 4.89
C PRO A 468 -10.39 32.70 5.07
N ALA A 469 -9.95 32.02 4.01
CA ALA A 469 -8.64 31.33 4.02
C ALA A 469 -8.00 31.11 2.64
N ARG A 470 -8.53 31.72 1.56
CA ARG A 470 -8.17 31.32 0.18
C ARG A 470 -6.73 31.67 -0.25
N SER A 471 -6.10 32.73 0.29
CA SER A 471 -4.72 33.11 -0.08
C SER A 471 -3.65 32.44 0.77
N ALA A 472 -3.80 32.39 2.11
CA ALA A 472 -2.92 31.64 3.02
C ALA A 472 -2.88 30.13 2.70
N SER A 473 -4.00 29.60 2.20
CA SER A 473 -4.14 28.21 1.73
C SER A 473 -3.25 27.86 0.53
N ALA A 474 -2.92 28.79 -0.36
CA ALA A 474 -2.17 28.46 -1.59
C ALA A 474 -0.69 28.17 -1.31
N ALA A 475 0.00 29.04 -0.57
CA ALA A 475 1.39 28.83 -0.18
C ALA A 475 1.56 27.59 0.72
N ALA A 476 0.66 27.41 1.70
CA ALA A 476 0.63 26.22 2.54
C ALA A 476 0.44 24.93 1.70
N ARG A 477 -0.49 24.93 0.72
CA ARG A 477 -0.67 23.79 -0.19
C ARG A 477 0.59 23.50 -1.00
N SER A 478 1.26 24.52 -1.53
CA SER A 478 2.51 24.34 -2.26
C SER A 478 3.61 23.74 -1.38
N ARG A 479 3.77 24.24 -0.14
CA ARG A 479 4.76 23.73 0.81
C ARG A 479 4.45 22.30 1.25
N LEU A 480 3.20 21.99 1.61
CA LEU A 480 2.76 20.63 1.94
C LEU A 480 3.00 19.65 0.77
N THR A 481 2.79 20.09 -0.47
CA THR A 481 3.06 19.29 -1.67
C THR A 481 4.56 19.01 -1.83
N TRP A 482 5.40 20.03 -1.62
CA TRP A 482 6.86 19.89 -1.67
C TRP A 482 7.36 18.97 -0.56
N ILE A 483 6.91 19.17 0.70
CA ILE A 483 7.32 18.33 1.83
C ILE A 483 6.94 16.87 1.55
N ARG A 484 5.73 16.62 1.03
CA ARG A 484 5.30 15.27 0.67
C ARG A 484 6.17 14.63 -0.41
N ALA A 485 6.54 15.38 -1.45
CA ALA A 485 7.46 14.90 -2.47
C ALA A 485 8.84 14.57 -1.86
N ARG A 486 9.34 15.43 -0.96
CA ARG A 486 10.60 15.20 -0.25
C ARG A 486 10.55 13.98 0.67
N LEU A 487 9.47 13.78 1.42
CA LEU A 487 9.26 12.55 2.21
C LEU A 487 9.20 11.31 1.33
N ASP A 488 8.55 11.36 0.16
CA ASP A 488 8.54 10.23 -0.77
C ASP A 488 9.94 9.91 -1.33
N GLU A 489 10.79 10.93 -1.55
CA GLU A 489 12.21 10.77 -1.90
C GLU A 489 13.03 10.12 -0.78
N LEU A 490 12.93 10.64 0.45
CA LEU A 490 13.61 10.09 1.64
C LEU A 490 13.15 8.66 1.95
N ALA A 491 11.88 8.36 1.71
CA ALA A 491 11.34 7.01 1.77
C ALA A 491 11.91 6.06 0.70
N GLY A 492 12.78 6.54 -0.20
CA GLY A 492 13.48 5.71 -1.18
C GLY A 492 12.57 5.15 -2.27
N ARG A 493 11.44 5.82 -2.55
CA ARG A 493 10.53 5.40 -3.63
C ARG A 493 11.14 5.71 -4.99
N GLN A 494 12.05 4.84 -5.43
CA GLN A 494 12.74 4.97 -6.70
C GLN A 494 11.87 4.57 -7.89
N ALA A 495 11.97 5.36 -8.96
CA ALA A 495 11.31 5.07 -10.22
C ALA A 495 12.04 3.96 -10.98
N GLY A 496 11.32 2.90 -11.37
CA GLY A 496 11.85 1.86 -12.23
C GLY A 496 11.33 0.46 -11.89
N ASP A 497 11.94 -0.55 -12.48
CA ASP A 497 11.71 -1.94 -12.09
C ASP A 497 12.61 -2.36 -10.91
N ASP A 498 12.29 -3.50 -10.31
CA ASP A 498 12.97 -3.98 -9.12
C ASP A 498 14.47 -4.28 -9.35
N ALA A 499 14.87 -4.58 -10.60
CA ALA A 499 16.28 -4.72 -10.98
C ALA A 499 17.00 -3.37 -10.98
N GLN A 500 16.35 -2.31 -11.44
CA GLN A 500 16.90 -0.94 -11.34
C GLN A 500 17.07 -0.51 -9.89
N GLN A 501 16.12 -0.82 -9.02
CA GLN A 501 16.19 -0.54 -7.58
C GLN A 501 17.35 -1.30 -6.93
N THR A 502 17.49 -2.60 -7.20
CA THR A 502 18.61 -3.40 -6.68
C THR A 502 19.95 -2.88 -7.18
N ARG A 503 20.05 -2.49 -8.46
CA ARG A 503 21.27 -1.87 -9.03
C ARG A 503 21.67 -0.59 -8.31
N GLU A 504 20.69 0.23 -7.94
CA GLU A 504 20.88 1.54 -7.26
C GLU A 504 20.93 1.42 -5.74
N ALA A 505 20.69 0.22 -5.19
CA ALA A 505 20.75 -0.01 -3.76
C ALA A 505 22.15 0.27 -3.23
N ARG A 506 22.24 1.22 -2.29
CA ARG A 506 23.46 1.58 -1.57
C ARG A 506 23.08 1.87 -0.12
N PRO A 507 23.96 1.61 0.85
CA PRO A 507 23.78 2.13 2.20
C PRO A 507 23.58 3.66 2.14
N PRO A 508 22.69 4.22 2.98
CA PRO A 508 22.50 5.67 3.02
C PRO A 508 23.80 6.36 3.42
N GLN A 509 24.17 7.42 2.70
CA GLN A 509 25.41 8.18 2.94
C GLN A 509 25.32 9.10 4.16
N HIS A 510 24.10 9.54 4.51
CA HIS A 510 23.84 10.48 5.61
C HIS A 510 22.62 9.98 6.40
N ASP A 511 22.63 10.19 7.72
CA ASP A 511 21.46 9.94 8.55
C ASP A 511 20.44 11.07 8.35
N ASP A 512 19.47 10.82 7.46
CA ASP A 512 18.36 11.71 7.13
C ASP A 512 17.19 11.65 8.14
N ALA A 513 17.36 10.98 9.29
CA ALA A 513 16.31 10.86 10.31
C ALA A 513 15.87 12.24 10.82
N ALA A 514 16.82 13.13 11.12
CA ALA A 514 16.50 14.47 11.62
C ALA A 514 15.73 15.31 10.59
N GLU A 515 16.10 15.23 9.30
CA GLU A 515 15.37 15.88 8.21
C GLU A 515 13.95 15.29 8.11
N TRP A 516 13.82 13.97 8.15
CA TRP A 516 12.54 13.27 8.12
C TRP A 516 11.61 13.72 9.25
N HIS A 517 12.10 13.76 10.50
CA HIS A 517 11.32 14.21 11.66
C HIS A 517 10.95 15.69 11.56
N ALA A 518 11.87 16.55 11.16
CA ALA A 518 11.61 17.98 10.99
C ALA A 518 10.55 18.25 9.92
N LEU A 519 10.64 17.57 8.77
CA LEU A 519 9.65 17.68 7.69
C LEU A 519 8.29 17.13 8.10
N HIS A 520 8.23 16.03 8.85
CA HIS A 520 6.96 15.53 9.39
C HIS A 520 6.32 16.53 10.34
N ALA A 521 7.08 17.08 11.29
CA ALA A 521 6.60 18.10 12.23
C ALA A 521 6.10 19.36 11.49
N GLU A 522 6.88 19.86 10.52
CA GLU A 522 6.50 21.00 9.69
C GLU A 522 5.22 20.70 8.89
N TRP A 523 5.11 19.50 8.30
CA TRP A 523 3.92 19.09 7.57
C TRP A 523 2.69 19.10 8.46
N HIS A 524 2.77 18.51 9.66
CA HIS A 524 1.65 18.46 10.60
C HIS A 524 1.24 19.85 11.06
N GLN A 525 2.21 20.70 11.41
CA GLN A 525 1.95 22.08 11.81
C GLN A 525 1.21 22.85 10.70
N LEU A 526 1.79 22.92 9.49
CA LEU A 526 1.18 23.63 8.35
C LEU A 526 -0.18 23.06 7.98
N PHE A 527 -0.34 21.73 8.09
CA PHE A 527 -1.60 21.07 7.83
C PHE A 527 -2.68 21.58 8.80
N TRP A 528 -2.45 21.53 10.11
CA TRP A 528 -3.44 21.94 11.11
C TRP A 528 -3.72 23.45 11.08
N GLU A 529 -2.68 24.28 10.90
CA GLU A 529 -2.83 25.73 10.72
C GLU A 529 -3.71 26.06 9.51
N SER A 530 -3.50 25.36 8.38
CA SER A 530 -4.27 25.60 7.15
C SER A 530 -5.75 25.21 7.24
N ARG A 531 -6.12 24.35 8.19
CA ARG A 531 -7.50 23.91 8.44
C ARG A 531 -8.21 24.72 9.50
N GLY A 532 -7.46 25.52 10.26
CA GLY A 532 -7.97 26.28 11.38
C GLY A 532 -8.46 25.40 12.55
N PRO A 533 -8.89 26.04 13.65
CA PRO A 533 -9.28 25.32 14.87
C PRO A 533 -10.75 24.87 14.91
N VAL A 534 -11.56 25.25 13.92
CA VAL A 534 -13.02 25.04 13.94
C VAL A 534 -13.48 23.92 12.99
N ALA A 535 -12.88 23.84 11.81
CA ALA A 535 -13.34 22.91 10.77
C ALA A 535 -13.11 21.44 11.18
N HIS A 536 -14.13 20.62 10.91
CA HIS A 536 -14.07 19.18 11.02
C HIS A 536 -13.13 18.58 9.98
N HIS A 537 -12.54 17.44 10.28
CA HIS A 537 -11.60 16.82 9.36
C HIS A 537 -11.74 15.30 9.27
N VAL A 538 -11.68 14.79 8.04
CA VAL A 538 -11.72 13.36 7.74
C VAL A 538 -10.32 12.88 7.35
N VAL A 539 -9.72 12.01 8.16
CA VAL A 539 -8.35 11.52 7.99
C VAL A 539 -8.33 10.19 7.23
N LEU A 540 -8.18 10.27 5.90
CA LEU A 540 -8.18 9.10 5.00
C LEU A 540 -6.78 8.63 4.58
N GLU A 541 -5.79 9.51 4.70
CA GLU A 541 -4.43 9.25 4.25
C GLU A 541 -3.51 8.87 5.42
N GLN A 542 -2.24 8.58 5.09
CA GLN A 542 -1.19 8.31 6.09
C GLN A 542 -0.78 9.56 6.88
N LEU A 543 -0.99 10.74 6.30
CA LEU A 543 -0.76 12.03 6.95
C LEU A 543 -2.08 12.82 7.02
N PRO A 544 -2.39 13.47 8.17
CA PRO A 544 -1.66 13.43 9.44
C PRO A 544 -1.56 12.01 10.02
N THR A 545 -0.52 11.75 10.82
CA THR A 545 -0.31 10.43 11.42
C THR A 545 -1.36 10.18 12.50
N LEU A 546 -1.60 8.92 12.85
CA LEU A 546 -2.55 8.57 13.91
C LEU A 546 -2.18 9.24 15.24
N TYR A 547 -0.91 9.20 15.62
CA TYR A 547 -0.44 9.78 16.88
C TYR A 547 -0.50 11.31 16.87
N GLU A 548 -0.34 11.95 15.71
CA GLU A 548 -0.59 13.38 15.62
C GLU A 548 -2.08 13.70 15.79
N CYS A 549 -2.98 12.90 15.24
CA CYS A 549 -4.41 13.05 15.52
C CYS A 549 -4.72 12.88 17.02
N PHE A 550 -4.02 11.97 17.71
CA PHE A 550 -4.15 11.84 19.16
C PHE A 550 -3.69 13.10 19.88
N ASN A 551 -2.59 13.70 19.45
CA ASN A 551 -2.06 14.93 20.03
C ASN A 551 -3.03 16.12 19.88
N GLN A 552 -3.78 16.17 18.79
CA GLN A 552 -4.83 17.17 18.55
C GLN A 552 -6.14 16.90 19.28
N ALA A 553 -6.44 15.64 19.64
CA ALA A 553 -7.69 15.28 20.29
C ALA A 553 -7.68 15.58 21.80
N ASP A 554 -8.82 16.08 22.30
CA ASP A 554 -9.13 16.18 23.72
C ASP A 554 -9.78 14.90 24.25
N VAL A 555 -10.56 14.24 23.39
CA VAL A 555 -11.22 12.96 23.70
C VAL A 555 -11.25 12.06 22.48
N LEU A 556 -11.01 10.76 22.68
CA LEU A 556 -11.19 9.72 21.67
C LEU A 556 -12.53 9.00 21.90
N ILE A 557 -13.33 8.85 20.85
CA ILE A 557 -14.46 7.90 20.79
C ILE A 557 -14.06 6.78 19.82
N SER A 558 -14.08 5.54 20.29
CA SER A 558 -13.70 4.39 19.49
C SER A 558 -14.42 3.13 19.98
N ASP A 559 -14.28 2.08 19.18
CA ASP A 559 -14.66 0.73 19.52
C ASP A 559 -13.57 0.04 20.35
N VAL A 560 -13.78 -1.22 20.72
CA VAL A 560 -12.73 -2.07 21.31
C VAL A 560 -11.62 -2.29 20.27
N SER A 561 -10.52 -1.56 20.40
CA SER A 561 -9.47 -1.43 19.38
C SER A 561 -8.07 -1.26 19.97
N SER A 562 -7.03 -1.67 19.25
CA SER A 562 -5.65 -1.35 19.63
C SER A 562 -5.36 0.16 19.59
N VAL A 563 -6.14 0.92 18.81
CA VAL A 563 -6.08 2.39 18.80
C VAL A 563 -6.36 2.97 20.20
N VAL A 564 -7.26 2.35 20.97
CA VAL A 564 -7.58 2.77 22.33
C VAL A 564 -6.43 2.46 23.29
N ALA A 565 -5.86 1.26 23.19
CA ALA A 565 -4.69 0.87 23.99
C ALA A 565 -3.51 1.85 23.79
N ASP A 566 -3.33 2.36 22.56
CA ASP A 566 -2.32 3.36 22.24
C ASP A 566 -2.67 4.74 22.84
N PHE A 567 -3.93 5.15 22.72
CA PHE A 567 -4.42 6.46 23.19
C PHE A 567 -4.28 6.63 24.70
N VAL A 568 -4.37 5.53 25.46
CA VAL A 568 -4.17 5.49 26.92
C VAL A 568 -2.79 6.05 27.33
N ALA A 569 -1.78 5.99 26.46
CA ALA A 569 -0.47 6.59 26.74
C ALA A 569 -0.54 8.10 27.04
N GLY A 570 -1.49 8.81 26.40
CA GLY A 570 -1.68 10.24 26.63
C GLY A 570 -2.44 10.57 27.92
N LEU A 571 -3.02 9.59 28.63
CA LEU A 571 -3.88 9.79 29.81
C LEU A 571 -5.12 10.69 29.58
N LYS A 572 -5.42 10.97 28.31
CA LYS A 572 -6.56 11.78 27.87
C LYS A 572 -7.87 11.03 28.07
N PRO A 573 -9.01 11.72 28.29
CA PRO A 573 -10.33 11.10 28.30
C PRO A 573 -10.59 10.29 27.02
N TYR A 574 -11.22 9.13 27.15
CA TYR A 574 -11.68 8.36 25.99
C TYR A 574 -12.96 7.60 26.31
N VAL A 575 -13.66 7.23 25.25
CA VAL A 575 -14.99 6.64 25.25
C VAL A 575 -14.95 5.35 24.45
N LEU A 576 -15.50 4.29 25.03
CA LEU A 576 -15.80 3.05 24.32
C LEU A 576 -17.29 2.99 23.98
N THR A 577 -17.57 2.64 22.73
CA THR A 577 -18.92 2.41 22.21
C THR A 577 -19.44 1.05 22.69
N ASN A 578 -20.50 1.09 23.49
CA ASN A 578 -21.25 -0.09 23.89
C ASN A 578 -22.47 -0.24 22.98
N ALA A 579 -22.21 -0.57 21.72
CA ALA A 579 -23.22 -0.58 20.66
C ALA A 579 -24.36 -1.61 20.88
N HIS A 580 -24.20 -2.53 21.82
CA HIS A 580 -25.19 -3.56 22.16
C HIS A 580 -25.84 -3.33 23.52
N ASP A 581 -25.59 -2.18 24.16
CA ASP A 581 -26.14 -1.81 25.47
C ASP A 581 -25.96 -2.88 26.55
N LEU A 582 -24.79 -3.56 26.55
CA LEU A 582 -24.44 -4.48 27.62
C LEU A 582 -24.41 -3.75 28.97
N PRO A 583 -24.76 -4.39 30.09
CA PRO A 583 -24.56 -3.80 31.40
C PRO A 583 -23.10 -3.34 31.60
N ASP A 584 -22.89 -2.14 32.17
CA ASP A 584 -21.57 -1.53 32.30
C ASP A 584 -20.54 -2.45 32.99
N GLU A 585 -20.97 -3.20 34.01
CA GLU A 585 -20.11 -4.17 34.72
C GLU A 585 -19.69 -5.33 33.83
N GLU A 586 -20.62 -5.87 33.04
CA GLU A 586 -20.35 -6.95 32.08
C GLU A 586 -19.40 -6.49 30.99
N PHE A 587 -19.62 -5.29 30.44
CA PHE A 587 -18.75 -4.70 29.42
C PHE A 587 -17.32 -4.49 29.96
N ARG A 588 -17.19 -3.98 31.19
CA ARG A 588 -15.88 -3.78 31.85
C ARG A 588 -15.18 -5.10 32.19
N ALA A 589 -15.92 -6.15 32.53
CA ALA A 589 -15.37 -7.47 32.74
C ALA A 589 -14.87 -8.11 31.44
N ALA A 590 -15.55 -7.86 30.32
CA ALA A 590 -15.17 -8.38 29.00
C ALA A 590 -13.94 -7.68 28.42
N TYR A 591 -13.82 -6.37 28.60
CA TYR A 591 -12.83 -5.53 27.92
C TYR A 591 -11.97 -4.74 28.91
N THR A 592 -10.69 -5.09 29.00
CA THR A 592 -9.72 -4.44 29.91
C THR A 592 -9.65 -2.93 29.70
N THR A 593 -9.63 -2.48 28.44
CA THR A 593 -9.55 -1.05 28.12
C THR A 593 -10.79 -0.27 28.53
N ALA A 594 -11.92 -0.92 28.87
CA ALA A 594 -13.07 -0.23 29.42
C ALA A 594 -12.85 0.31 30.83
N GLY A 595 -11.90 -0.25 31.59
CA GLY A 595 -11.66 0.11 33.00
C GLY A 595 -11.36 1.60 33.24
N GLY A 596 -10.76 2.30 32.27
CA GLY A 596 -10.49 3.74 32.30
C GLY A 596 -11.38 4.59 31.38
N ALA A 597 -12.37 3.97 30.73
CA ALA A 597 -13.20 4.59 29.71
C ALA A 597 -14.53 5.11 30.29
N TYR A 598 -15.07 6.12 29.62
CA TYR A 598 -16.51 6.34 29.60
C TYR A 598 -17.16 5.31 28.65
N LEU A 599 -18.35 4.84 29.00
CA LEU A 599 -19.13 3.93 28.14
C LEU A 599 -20.28 4.70 27.50
N LEU A 600 -20.36 4.63 26.18
CA LEU A 600 -21.41 5.27 25.39
C LEU A 600 -22.41 4.23 24.92
N ASP A 601 -23.65 4.36 25.39
CA ASP A 601 -24.80 3.57 24.99
C ASP A 601 -25.18 3.79 23.52
N HIS A 602 -25.89 2.85 22.92
CA HIS A 602 -26.33 2.88 21.52
C HIS A 602 -27.09 4.18 21.18
N ALA A 603 -27.94 4.66 22.08
CA ALA A 603 -28.70 5.90 21.90
C ALA A 603 -27.86 7.18 22.08
N CYS A 604 -26.57 7.05 22.41
CA CYS A 604 -25.66 8.14 22.74
C CYS A 604 -26.27 9.11 23.77
N SER A 605 -26.95 8.58 24.79
CA SER A 605 -27.64 9.39 25.81
C SER A 605 -26.66 10.01 26.80
N ARG A 606 -25.54 9.32 27.07
CA ARG A 606 -24.49 9.76 28.01
C ARG A 606 -23.52 10.81 27.44
N LEU A 607 -23.59 11.10 26.13
CA LEU A 607 -22.64 11.97 25.44
C LEU A 607 -22.52 13.39 26.05
N PRO A 608 -23.61 14.10 26.43
CA PRO A 608 -23.49 15.44 26.99
C PRO A 608 -22.69 15.49 28.30
N ASP A 609 -22.87 14.49 29.18
CA ASP A 609 -22.17 14.43 30.46
C ASP A 609 -20.68 14.10 30.28
N ILE A 610 -20.36 13.25 29.31
CA ILE A 610 -18.98 12.96 28.89
C ILE A 610 -18.32 14.25 28.40
N LEU A 611 -18.95 14.97 27.47
CA LEU A 611 -18.40 16.21 26.90
C LEU A 611 -18.25 17.35 27.92
N ARG A 612 -19.10 17.39 28.96
CA ARG A 612 -18.93 18.29 30.10
C ARG A 612 -17.65 17.99 30.87
N SER A 613 -17.36 16.70 31.11
CA SER A 613 -16.14 16.26 31.80
C SER A 613 -14.87 16.59 31.01
N VAL A 614 -14.94 16.59 29.67
CA VAL A 614 -13.84 17.02 28.79
C VAL A 614 -13.61 18.54 28.88
N ARG A 615 -14.68 19.34 28.98
CA ARG A 615 -14.59 20.81 29.14
C ARG A 615 -14.12 21.23 30.53
N GLU A 616 -14.38 20.41 31.53
CA GLU A 616 -13.96 20.63 32.91
C GLU A 616 -13.10 19.47 33.44
N PRO A 617 -11.85 19.30 32.96
CA PRO A 617 -11.03 18.12 33.26
C PRO A 617 -10.78 17.86 34.76
N ARG A 618 -10.86 18.91 35.59
CA ARG A 618 -10.75 18.82 37.06
C ARG A 618 -11.84 17.94 37.69
N HIS A 619 -12.95 17.72 37.00
CA HIS A 619 -14.08 16.93 37.46
C HIS A 619 -14.17 15.55 36.77
N ASP A 620 -13.11 15.11 36.08
CA ASP A 620 -13.10 13.82 35.40
C ASP A 620 -12.94 12.64 36.40
N PRO A 621 -14.00 11.85 36.67
CA PRO A 621 -13.92 10.76 37.63
C PRO A 621 -13.08 9.59 37.13
N MET A 622 -12.82 9.49 35.82
CA MET A 622 -12.07 8.39 35.20
C MET A 622 -10.56 8.65 35.20
N ALA A 623 -10.10 9.86 35.51
CA ALA A 623 -8.67 10.21 35.48
C ALA A 623 -7.77 9.30 36.36
N PRO A 624 -8.12 8.96 37.61
CA PRO A 624 -7.34 8.02 38.41
C PRO A 624 -7.31 6.61 37.80
N HIS A 625 -8.45 6.15 37.27
CA HIS A 625 -8.56 4.83 36.64
C HIS A 625 -7.72 4.73 35.36
N ARG A 626 -7.64 5.80 34.56
CA ARG A 626 -6.78 5.84 33.36
C ARG A 626 -5.30 5.70 33.69
N ARG A 627 -4.83 6.22 34.83
CA ARG A 627 -3.43 6.06 35.26
C ARG A 627 -3.13 4.60 35.59
N THR A 628 -3.98 3.96 36.39
CA THR A 628 -3.84 2.53 36.72
C THR A 628 -3.92 1.67 35.47
N LEU A 629 -4.85 1.99 34.56
CA LEU A 629 -4.98 1.27 33.30
C LEU A 629 -3.75 1.42 32.40
N LYS A 630 -3.16 2.62 32.31
CA LYS A 630 -1.94 2.86 31.51
C LYS A 630 -0.81 1.94 31.96
N GLU A 631 -0.55 1.90 33.26
CA GLU A 631 0.51 1.04 33.81
C GLU A 631 0.20 -0.45 33.57
N TYR A 632 -1.06 -0.87 33.72
CA TYR A 632 -1.46 -2.24 33.45
C TYR A 632 -1.35 -2.63 31.97
N VAL A 633 -1.69 -1.75 31.04
CA VAL A 633 -1.73 -2.02 29.59
C VAL A 633 -0.38 -1.83 28.92
N LEU A 634 0.40 -0.82 29.32
CA LEU A 634 1.64 -0.40 28.64
C LEU A 634 2.91 -0.60 29.49
N GLY A 635 2.76 -1.03 30.74
CA GLY A 635 3.86 -1.13 31.70
C GLY A 635 4.25 0.22 32.31
N PRO A 636 5.32 0.25 33.11
CA PRO A 636 5.76 1.45 33.81
C PRO A 636 6.33 2.52 32.84
N ASP A 637 6.45 3.76 33.31
CA ASP A 637 7.09 4.84 32.53
C ASP A 637 8.62 4.75 32.53
N HIS A 638 9.21 4.19 33.60
CA HIS A 638 10.65 4.03 33.75
C HIS A 638 11.03 2.59 34.16
N PRO A 639 12.05 1.96 33.54
CA PRO A 639 12.76 2.43 32.34
C PRO A 639 11.83 2.53 31.12
N THR A 640 12.19 3.36 30.13
CA THR A 640 11.31 3.62 28.96
C THR A 640 10.99 2.34 28.20
N SER A 641 9.88 2.32 27.46
CA SER A 641 9.52 1.16 26.61
C SER A 641 10.64 0.78 25.63
N MET A 642 11.33 1.77 25.05
CA MET A 642 12.47 1.52 24.15
C MET A 642 13.62 0.83 24.89
N ALA A 643 13.96 1.28 26.10
CA ALA A 643 15.01 0.67 26.91
C ALA A 643 14.65 -0.77 27.31
N ARG A 644 13.39 -1.03 27.69
CA ARG A 644 12.91 -2.40 27.98
C ARG A 644 12.96 -3.30 26.75
N PHE A 645 12.48 -2.82 25.60
CA PHE A 645 12.52 -3.56 24.35
C PHE A 645 13.96 -3.92 23.95
N ASN A 646 14.87 -2.95 24.00
CA ASN A 646 16.28 -3.18 23.70
C ASN A 646 16.95 -4.16 24.68
N ALA A 647 16.66 -4.04 25.99
CA ALA A 647 17.14 -4.97 26.99
C ALA A 647 16.62 -6.41 26.75
N ALA A 648 15.36 -6.57 26.35
CA ALA A 648 14.78 -7.87 26.00
C ALA A 648 15.45 -8.48 24.75
N VAL A 649 15.71 -7.67 23.71
CA VAL A 649 16.49 -8.11 22.53
C VAL A 649 17.87 -8.60 22.94
N ASN A 650 18.58 -7.83 23.78
CA ASN A 650 19.92 -8.19 24.21
C ASN A 650 19.93 -9.47 25.04
N ALA A 651 19.07 -9.57 26.05
CA ALA A 651 18.97 -10.74 26.92
C ALA A 651 18.62 -12.01 26.14
N LEU A 652 17.67 -11.95 25.20
CA LEU A 652 17.27 -13.10 24.41
C LEU A 652 18.36 -13.54 23.44
N ALA A 653 19.07 -12.59 22.82
CA ALA A 653 20.19 -12.90 21.94
C ALA A 653 21.34 -13.57 22.69
N ASP A 654 21.67 -13.09 23.90
CA ASP A 654 22.73 -13.68 24.74
C ASP A 654 22.32 -15.06 25.24
N LYS A 655 21.06 -15.23 25.65
CA LYS A 655 20.49 -16.53 26.03
C LYS A 655 20.59 -17.54 24.88
N GLY A 656 20.14 -17.17 23.69
CA GLY A 656 20.22 -18.04 22.51
C GLY A 656 21.66 -18.41 22.13
N ALA A 657 22.61 -17.46 22.28
CA ALA A 657 24.02 -17.74 22.05
C ALA A 657 24.62 -18.71 23.08
N ALA A 658 24.23 -18.60 24.35
CA ALA A 658 24.65 -19.53 25.40
C ALA A 658 24.10 -20.94 25.17
N GLU A 659 22.81 -21.08 24.88
CA GLU A 659 22.16 -22.38 24.59
C GLU A 659 22.82 -23.09 23.38
N LEU A 660 23.14 -22.35 22.32
CA LEU A 660 23.87 -22.90 21.17
C LEU A 660 25.29 -23.36 21.50
N ALA A 661 25.97 -22.68 22.42
CA ALA A 661 27.30 -23.08 22.86
C ALA A 661 27.22 -24.39 23.68
N GLU A 662 26.25 -24.50 24.57
CA GLU A 662 25.99 -25.71 25.36
C GLU A 662 25.68 -26.91 24.45
N ASP A 663 24.77 -26.76 23.48
CA ASP A 663 24.43 -27.81 22.52
C ASP A 663 25.64 -28.30 21.73
N ARG A 664 26.52 -27.38 21.28
CA ARG A 664 27.77 -27.73 20.60
C ARG A 664 28.70 -28.55 21.49
N THR A 665 28.88 -28.14 22.75
CA THR A 665 29.72 -28.90 23.69
C THR A 665 29.16 -30.29 23.98
N LEU A 666 27.83 -30.43 24.08
CA LEU A 666 27.18 -31.72 24.26
C LEU A 666 27.43 -32.64 23.06
N TRP A 667 27.33 -32.12 21.83
CA TRP A 667 27.56 -32.90 20.62
C TRP A 667 29.03 -33.31 20.49
N GLU A 668 29.97 -32.40 20.68
CA GLU A 668 31.41 -32.69 20.66
C GLU A 668 31.82 -33.70 21.76
N SER A 669 31.17 -33.68 22.92
CA SER A 669 31.42 -34.65 24.00
C SER A 669 30.88 -36.06 23.70
N ASN A 670 29.79 -36.17 22.94
CA ASN A 670 29.20 -37.46 22.55
C ASN A 670 29.91 -38.10 21.35
N ASP A 671 30.49 -37.30 20.44
CA ASP A 671 31.28 -37.79 19.30
C ASP A 671 32.67 -38.33 19.70
N LEU A 672 33.11 -38.10 20.95
CA LEU A 672 34.33 -38.71 21.51
C LEU A 672 34.08 -40.09 22.16
N VAL A 673 32.84 -40.58 22.14
CA VAL A 673 32.43 -41.88 22.72
C VAL A 673 31.93 -42.88 21.66
N GLY A 674 31.96 -42.51 20.37
CA GLY A 674 31.70 -43.40 19.22
C GLY A 674 32.97 -43.70 18.45
#